data_AF-A0AAV8ASS1-F1
#
_entry.id   AF-A0AAV8ASS1-F1
#
_cell.length_a   1.000
_cell.length_b   1.000
_cell.length_c   1.000
_cell.angle_alpha   90.00
_cell.angle_beta   90.00
_cell.angle_gamma   90.00
#
_symmetry.space_group_name_H-M   'P 1'
#
loop_
_entity.id
_entity.type
_entity.pdbx_description
1 polymer ?
#
loop_
_entity_poly.entity_id
_entity_poly.type
_entity_poly.pdbx_seq_one_letter_code
_entity_poly.pdbx_strand_id
1 'polypeptide(L)'
;MASLLLEQQEKLRRVVDDWRLQSRDLLSDLHGSSGSFSSYNATSSSSDPIHLHVELTDDLEDLSSVIESDNAGVSKFLIALSHDCLEISRLSQLANKNLYQQLFLFGHRWGPQEVLLEGEPQKAFGESLSLFVQLYGIVDELTHVLVNLLQQLHAVYSNYDRSTRPTSSFKTINLRTVLESLGEGLSVLILLDEIVRQNGNIRSHISLFARMLSQVKIDVGTFGIALDDLDFLDQVVENLQRLFTHGFFQRLVQADSPFSTRLTLVKSNRKLLDAFSSCFYDGCSETLLRLDSWKELPTDRLKIIYVLALFLFSLHVSGEAPNKKLFKLLEDLLEKLPLIFVGGRKVLLFEILQTKYPPGLSAWLSTVEASKDFNLIQKNFLIRLNELYLRDLEVIRDALSCWAVSFQSSIHPLTEVQNEEWLRLLLKQIMQGVILADRLHVLVVSMLDLHASLEVPLKRERVKSLCHMIVSLKVIGNIFQMRGSSIVQSFPHIMNIIQSDIEGLILPFKVKLQSELAKGTQASKLGLFNSLSRGGRDMDTKLMDSLSLVLVSLQMLGGGGSTKRQLIFSVAQDALQSIGHLDIDFLRIRRLMSKFRIISNFQSIVSESVDCSFLYWRREMAQTWLSMIYGDNSKSTWIQFILDAFSDGLRLLKLCNVDKLTLKSYEQDIENALRNEIITPLCRDIEADLRLHVHSTHLKGSVFINPTKTGVRNLSWFVRMKPLRLPFKFIDVKLLVEVYLNFAFYGHSVMPNYDHKIYSEMRHLGELKYGLELDALHHLERSSCPEFDIGRIFKKLVMYSERYSYIILKQVSSFLHSYFRIFRLLL
;
A
#
# COMPACT_ATOMS: atom_id res chain seq x y z
N MET A 1 28.65 2.89 52.87
CA MET A 1 27.29 3.34 53.28
C MET A 1 26.58 4.10 52.18
N ALA A 2 27.20 5.09 51.51
CA ALA A 2 26.58 5.80 50.38
C ALA A 2 26.22 4.88 49.20
N SER A 3 27.11 3.95 48.82
CA SER A 3 26.85 2.95 47.76
C SER A 3 25.64 2.05 48.05
N LEU A 4 25.46 1.64 49.31
CA LEU A 4 24.40 0.72 49.74
C LEU A 4 23.03 1.41 49.79
N LEU A 5 23.00 2.70 50.16
CA LEU A 5 21.81 3.56 50.10
C LEU A 5 21.41 3.90 48.66
N LEU A 6 22.40 4.10 47.77
CA LEU A 6 22.17 4.32 46.34
C LEU A 6 21.67 3.05 45.64
N GLU A 7 22.22 1.89 45.98
CA GLU A 7 21.73 0.59 45.49
C GLU A 7 20.28 0.34 45.94
N GLN A 8 19.92 0.75 47.16
CA GLN A 8 18.55 0.69 47.64
C GLN A 8 17.62 1.69 46.93
N GLN A 9 18.08 2.92 46.65
CA GLN A 9 17.31 3.91 45.88
C GLN A 9 17.11 3.48 44.42
N GLU A 10 18.11 2.89 43.77
CA GLU A 10 18.00 2.40 42.40
C GLU A 10 17.14 1.13 42.35
N LYS A 11 17.23 0.24 43.36
CA LYS A 11 16.29 -0.87 43.53
C LYS A 11 14.85 -0.37 43.69
N LEU A 12 14.63 0.67 44.50
CA LEU A 12 13.32 1.33 44.66
C LEU A 12 12.85 1.97 43.35
N ARG A 13 13.75 2.63 42.62
CA ARG A 13 13.46 3.20 41.31
C ARG A 13 13.08 2.11 40.31
N ARG A 14 13.80 0.99 40.24
CA ARG A 14 13.41 -0.16 39.42
C ARG A 14 12.06 -0.72 39.83
N VAL A 15 11.82 -0.88 41.13
CA VAL A 15 10.50 -1.33 41.62
C VAL A 15 9.43 -0.33 41.21
N VAL A 16 9.69 0.98 41.21
CA VAL A 16 8.73 2.01 40.78
C VAL A 16 8.60 2.08 39.26
N ASP A 17 9.67 1.89 38.48
CA ASP A 17 9.64 1.89 37.01
C ASP A 17 9.02 0.58 36.50
N ASP A 18 9.34 -0.57 37.10
CA ASP A 18 8.70 -1.86 36.85
C ASP A 18 7.26 -1.85 37.37
N TRP A 19 6.95 -1.21 38.50
CA TRP A 19 5.58 -0.99 38.95
C TRP A 19 4.85 0.01 38.05
N ARG A 20 5.50 1.02 37.46
CA ARG A 20 4.88 1.92 36.47
C ARG A 20 4.66 1.21 35.15
N LEU A 21 5.56 0.32 34.74
CA LEU A 21 5.39 -0.55 33.58
C LEU A 21 4.23 -1.51 33.83
N GLN A 22 4.24 -2.23 34.96
CA GLN A 22 3.17 -3.12 35.41
C GLN A 22 1.86 -2.37 35.66
N SER A 23 1.87 -1.14 36.15
CA SER A 23 0.67 -0.33 36.37
C SER A 23 0.13 0.24 35.08
N ARG A 24 0.98 0.48 34.08
CA ARG A 24 0.56 0.87 32.73
C ARG A 24 0.02 -0.34 31.98
N ASP A 25 0.61 -1.52 32.18
CA ASP A 25 0.08 -2.82 31.75
C ASP A 25 -1.25 -3.14 32.47
N LEU A 26 -1.35 -2.90 33.78
CA LEU A 26 -2.58 -3.07 34.57
C LEU A 26 -3.63 -1.99 34.30
N LEU A 27 -3.25 -0.77 33.91
CA LEU A 27 -4.18 0.27 33.45
C LEU A 27 -4.68 -0.03 32.04
N SER A 28 -3.87 -0.68 31.18
CA SER A 28 -4.41 -1.32 29.98
C SER A 28 -5.31 -2.52 30.30
N ASP A 29 -5.02 -3.28 31.35
CA ASP A 29 -5.86 -4.42 31.79
C ASP A 29 -7.16 -3.97 32.50
N LEU A 30 -7.17 -2.81 33.18
CA LEU A 30 -8.38 -2.19 33.75
C LEU A 30 -9.29 -1.56 32.67
N HIS A 31 -8.77 -1.39 31.44
CA HIS A 31 -9.56 -1.14 30.23
C HIS A 31 -9.85 -2.42 29.43
N GLY A 32 -9.51 -3.59 29.96
CA GLY A 32 -9.69 -4.87 29.27
C GLY A 32 -9.61 -6.06 30.22
N SER A 33 -10.66 -6.27 31.02
CA SER A 33 -10.85 -7.54 31.71
C SER A 33 -11.30 -8.63 30.73
N SER A 34 -10.36 -9.20 29.97
CA SER A 34 -10.29 -10.64 29.66
C SER A 34 -9.05 -10.97 28.83
N GLY A 35 -8.17 -11.79 29.39
CA GLY A 35 -7.04 -12.43 28.69
C GLY A 35 -5.78 -11.58 28.60
N SER A 36 -4.69 -12.09 29.17
CA SER A 36 -3.36 -11.47 29.21
C SER A 36 -2.94 -10.73 27.92
N PHE A 37 -2.90 -9.40 27.98
CA PHE A 37 -2.30 -8.58 26.93
C PHE A 37 -0.93 -8.08 27.38
N SER A 38 0.12 -8.76 26.93
CA SER A 38 1.45 -8.16 26.95
C SER A 38 1.47 -7.02 25.92
N SER A 39 1.54 -5.78 26.40
CA SER A 39 1.90 -4.58 25.61
C SER A 39 3.25 -4.71 24.86
N TYR A 40 4.00 -5.78 25.13
CA TYR A 40 5.25 -6.21 24.50
C TYR A 40 5.08 -7.01 23.19
N ASN A 41 3.86 -7.22 22.69
CA ASN A 41 3.62 -7.82 21.38
C ASN A 41 3.19 -6.78 20.33
N ALA A 42 3.93 -5.68 20.22
CA ALA A 42 4.02 -4.94 18.96
C ALA A 42 4.95 -5.72 18.01
N THR A 43 4.57 -6.94 17.67
CA THR A 43 5.11 -7.67 16.52
C THR A 43 4.60 -6.94 15.30
N SER A 44 5.49 -6.54 14.39
CA SER A 44 5.10 -6.02 13.08
C SER A 44 4.60 -7.13 12.17
N SER A 45 3.87 -6.79 11.12
CA SER A 45 3.49 -7.75 10.07
C SER A 45 4.68 -8.53 9.50
N SER A 46 5.85 -7.89 9.43
CA SER A 46 7.13 -8.47 9.01
C SER A 46 7.75 -9.46 10.01
N SER A 47 7.12 -9.64 11.19
CA SER A 47 7.70 -10.41 12.29
C SER A 47 7.11 -11.81 12.50
N ASP A 48 5.96 -12.14 11.91
CA ASP A 48 5.45 -13.50 11.92
C ASP A 48 5.94 -14.28 10.70
N PRO A 49 6.50 -15.49 10.88
CA PRO A 49 7.03 -16.29 9.76
C PRO A 49 5.94 -16.89 8.86
N ILE A 50 4.67 -16.83 9.27
CA ILE A 50 3.55 -17.45 8.56
C ILE A 50 2.50 -16.38 8.28
N HIS A 51 2.25 -16.14 6.99
CA HIS A 51 1.14 -15.33 6.51
C HIS A 51 0.08 -16.24 5.88
N LEU A 52 -1.16 -16.13 6.35
CA LEU A 52 -2.29 -16.84 5.76
C LEU A 52 -2.94 -15.96 4.69
N HIS A 53 -2.81 -16.37 3.43
CA HIS A 53 -3.49 -15.76 2.29
C HIS A 53 -4.62 -16.68 1.83
N VAL A 54 -5.81 -16.11 1.64
CA VAL A 54 -6.98 -16.81 1.11
C VAL A 54 -7.34 -16.18 -0.22
N GLU A 55 -7.33 -17.01 -1.26
CA GLU A 55 -7.79 -16.63 -2.58
C GLU A 55 -8.98 -17.51 -2.94
N LEU A 56 -10.06 -16.88 -3.41
CA LEU A 56 -11.28 -17.58 -3.81
C LEU A 56 -11.13 -18.04 -5.27
N THR A 57 -10.66 -19.26 -5.46
CA THR A 57 -10.56 -19.89 -6.78
C THR A 57 -11.79 -20.77 -7.04
N ASP A 58 -12.32 -20.69 -8.27
CA ASP A 58 -13.20 -21.74 -8.79
C ASP A 58 -12.33 -22.75 -9.54
N ASP A 59 -12.42 -24.03 -9.18
CA ASP A 59 -11.72 -25.14 -9.85
C ASP A 59 -12.25 -25.42 -11.27
N LEU A 60 -13.37 -24.79 -11.66
CA LEU A 60 -13.99 -24.91 -12.99
C LEU A 60 -13.42 -23.82 -13.92
N GLU A 61 -12.62 -24.24 -14.89
CA GLU A 61 -11.99 -23.34 -15.86
C GLU A 61 -12.98 -22.80 -16.91
N ASP A 62 -14.00 -23.59 -17.29
CA ASP A 62 -14.91 -23.27 -18.40
C ASP A 62 -16.20 -22.55 -17.98
N LEU A 63 -16.42 -21.36 -18.55
CA LEU A 63 -17.63 -20.53 -18.40
C LEU A 63 -18.92 -21.28 -18.80
N SER A 64 -18.82 -22.21 -19.75
CA SER A 64 -19.94 -23.02 -20.23
C SER A 64 -20.41 -24.07 -19.22
N SER A 65 -19.52 -24.56 -18.35
CA SER A 65 -19.92 -25.46 -17.24
C SER A 65 -20.53 -24.71 -16.06
N VAL A 66 -20.24 -23.41 -15.93
CA VAL A 66 -20.72 -22.58 -14.81
C VAL A 66 -22.11 -22.03 -15.10
N ILE A 67 -22.43 -21.73 -16.36
CA ILE A 67 -23.74 -21.18 -16.78
C ILE A 67 -24.58 -22.30 -17.40
N GLU A 68 -25.31 -23.03 -16.56
CA GLU A 68 -26.29 -24.02 -17.02
C GLU A 68 -27.69 -23.38 -17.01
N SER A 69 -28.29 -23.19 -18.18
CA SER A 69 -29.67 -22.71 -18.29
C SER A 69 -30.42 -23.37 -19.42
N ASP A 70 -31.70 -23.64 -19.17
CA ASP A 70 -32.66 -24.18 -20.14
C ASP A 70 -32.82 -23.28 -21.38
N ASN A 71 -32.46 -21.99 -21.26
CA ASN A 71 -32.50 -21.04 -22.36
C ASN A 71 -31.10 -20.84 -22.96
N ALA A 72 -30.85 -21.49 -24.09
CA ALA A 72 -29.60 -21.39 -24.83
C ALA A 72 -29.28 -19.96 -25.32
N GLY A 73 -30.30 -19.12 -25.57
CA GLY A 73 -30.12 -17.73 -25.99
C GLY A 73 -29.55 -16.87 -24.87
N VAL A 74 -30.13 -16.97 -23.67
CA VAL A 74 -29.67 -16.26 -22.47
C VAL A 74 -28.28 -16.76 -22.04
N SER A 75 -28.04 -18.07 -22.10
CA SER A 75 -26.73 -18.65 -21.78
C SER A 75 -25.64 -18.10 -22.70
N LYS A 76 -25.84 -18.15 -24.02
CA LYS A 76 -24.87 -17.62 -24.99
C LYS A 76 -24.62 -16.12 -24.82
N PHE A 77 -25.68 -15.36 -24.55
CA PHE A 77 -25.60 -13.93 -24.29
C PHE A 77 -24.74 -13.62 -23.05
N LEU A 78 -24.98 -14.32 -21.94
CA LEU A 78 -24.20 -14.13 -20.72
C LEU A 78 -22.76 -14.60 -20.86
N ILE A 79 -22.52 -15.75 -21.52
CA ILE A 79 -21.17 -16.29 -21.74
C ILE A 79 -20.33 -15.31 -22.56
N ALA A 80 -20.85 -14.79 -23.69
CA ALA A 80 -20.10 -13.90 -24.56
C ALA A 80 -19.68 -12.60 -23.85
N LEU A 81 -20.63 -11.92 -23.19
CA LEU A 81 -20.34 -10.67 -22.49
C LEU A 81 -19.46 -10.88 -21.25
N SER A 82 -19.72 -11.95 -20.49
CA SER A 82 -18.96 -12.22 -19.26
C SER A 82 -17.52 -12.62 -19.59
N HIS A 83 -17.28 -13.37 -20.67
CA HIS A 83 -15.94 -13.73 -21.10
C HIS A 83 -15.07 -12.49 -21.32
N ASP A 84 -15.53 -11.55 -22.15
CA ASP A 84 -14.77 -10.33 -22.46
C ASP A 84 -14.55 -9.46 -21.22
N CYS A 85 -15.56 -9.35 -20.33
CA CYS A 85 -15.42 -8.59 -19.09
C CYS A 85 -14.41 -9.21 -18.11
N LEU A 86 -14.37 -10.55 -18.01
CA LEU A 86 -13.39 -11.25 -17.18
C LEU A 86 -11.98 -11.08 -17.72
N GLU A 87 -11.83 -11.15 -19.04
CA GLU A 87 -10.54 -10.98 -19.68
C GLU A 87 -9.98 -9.57 -19.50
N ILE A 88 -10.84 -8.54 -19.63
CA ILE A 88 -10.46 -7.16 -19.30
C ILE A 88 -10.01 -7.04 -17.84
N SER A 89 -10.74 -7.64 -16.89
CA SER A 89 -10.37 -7.59 -15.47
C SER A 89 -9.04 -8.30 -15.19
N ARG A 90 -8.78 -9.45 -15.85
CA ARG A 90 -7.52 -10.19 -15.78
C ARG A 90 -6.34 -9.34 -16.25
N LEU A 91 -6.45 -8.74 -17.43
CA LEU A 91 -5.42 -7.90 -18.03
C LEU A 91 -5.19 -6.61 -17.22
N SER A 92 -6.26 -6.01 -16.71
CA SER A 92 -6.22 -4.84 -15.81
C SER A 92 -5.44 -5.16 -14.51
N GLN A 93 -5.70 -6.30 -13.88
CA GLN A 93 -4.98 -6.74 -12.69
C GLN A 93 -3.50 -7.03 -12.96
N LEU A 94 -3.18 -7.65 -14.11
CA LEU A 94 -1.81 -7.88 -14.54
C LEU A 94 -1.05 -6.57 -14.76
N ALA A 95 -1.68 -5.60 -15.42
CA ALA A 95 -1.10 -4.28 -15.63
C ALA A 95 -0.84 -3.53 -14.32
N ASN A 96 -1.80 -3.57 -13.39
CA ASN A 96 -1.70 -2.89 -12.10
C ASN A 96 -0.61 -3.49 -11.18
N LYS A 97 -0.54 -4.82 -11.07
CA LYS A 97 0.39 -5.49 -10.15
C LYS A 97 1.84 -5.45 -10.63
N ASN A 98 2.09 -5.58 -11.93
CA ASN A 98 3.44 -5.75 -12.46
C ASN A 98 3.90 -4.54 -13.29
N LEU A 99 3.14 -4.19 -14.33
CA LEU A 99 3.63 -3.25 -15.35
C LEU A 99 3.75 -1.81 -14.85
N TYR A 100 2.77 -1.29 -14.13
CA TYR A 100 2.75 0.14 -13.75
C TYR A 100 3.97 0.53 -12.93
N GLN A 101 4.28 -0.25 -11.89
CA GLN A 101 5.42 0.03 -11.02
C GLN A 101 6.76 -0.11 -11.76
N GLN A 102 6.89 -1.16 -12.58
CA GLN A 102 8.10 -1.41 -13.39
C GLN A 102 8.37 -0.28 -14.38
N LEU A 103 7.34 0.20 -15.08
CA LEU A 103 7.47 1.32 -16.01
C LEU A 103 7.79 2.64 -15.30
N PHE A 104 7.24 2.88 -14.10
CA PHE A 104 7.58 4.05 -13.32
C PHE A 104 9.04 4.07 -12.86
N LEU A 105 9.59 2.92 -12.48
CA LEU A 105 10.97 2.80 -11.98
C LEU A 105 12.01 2.64 -13.08
N PHE A 106 11.58 2.40 -14.32
CA PHE A 106 12.49 2.28 -15.45
C PHE A 106 13.42 3.51 -15.55
N GLY A 107 14.72 3.24 -15.65
CA GLY A 107 15.77 4.27 -15.73
C GLY A 107 16.05 5.02 -14.43
N HIS A 108 15.35 4.75 -13.32
CA HIS A 108 15.67 5.36 -12.03
C HIS A 108 16.86 4.66 -11.38
N ARG A 109 17.95 5.40 -11.16
CA ARG A 109 19.16 4.91 -10.49
C ARG A 109 19.28 5.43 -9.06
N TRP A 110 20.02 4.67 -8.26
CA TRP A 110 20.32 4.97 -6.87
C TRP A 110 21.44 6.02 -6.78
N GLY A 111 21.09 7.27 -6.48
CA GLY A 111 22.06 8.34 -6.15
C GLY A 111 21.97 9.59 -7.04
N PRO A 112 22.29 10.78 -6.50
CA PRO A 112 22.41 11.99 -7.30
C PRO A 112 23.77 11.99 -8.03
N GLN A 113 23.76 12.20 -9.35
CA GLN A 113 24.94 12.56 -10.17
C GLN A 113 26.01 11.48 -10.44
N GLU A 114 25.64 10.25 -10.76
CA GLU A 114 26.53 9.47 -11.64
C GLU A 114 26.28 9.93 -13.08
N VAL A 115 27.28 10.59 -13.69
CA VAL A 115 27.26 10.89 -15.12
C VAL A 115 27.09 9.55 -15.83
N LEU A 116 26.02 9.42 -16.62
CA LEU A 116 25.78 8.22 -17.43
C LEU A 116 27.02 7.98 -18.30
N LEU A 117 27.71 6.86 -18.04
CA LEU A 117 28.72 6.38 -18.98
C LEU A 117 28.02 6.11 -20.31
N GLU A 118 28.69 6.47 -21.41
CA GLU A 118 28.19 6.22 -22.75
C GLU A 118 27.93 4.72 -22.96
N GLY A 119 26.73 4.34 -23.38
CA GLY A 119 26.32 2.94 -23.56
C GLY A 119 25.43 2.35 -22.45
N GLU A 120 25.48 2.90 -21.22
CA GLU A 120 24.64 2.46 -20.10
C GLU A 120 23.12 2.55 -20.36
N PRO A 121 22.56 3.64 -20.95
CA PRO A 121 21.12 3.69 -21.22
C PRO A 121 20.68 2.73 -22.31
N GLN A 122 21.55 2.45 -23.31
CA GLN A 122 21.29 1.44 -24.33
C GLN A 122 21.28 0.04 -23.74
N LYS A 123 22.25 -0.27 -22.86
CA LYS A 123 22.30 -1.55 -22.14
C LYS A 123 21.06 -1.74 -21.25
N ALA A 124 20.70 -0.73 -20.47
CA ALA A 124 19.52 -0.77 -19.60
C ALA A 124 18.23 -1.01 -20.41
N PHE A 125 18.09 -0.37 -21.57
CA PHE A 125 16.96 -0.63 -22.47
C PHE A 125 16.97 -2.06 -22.99
N GLY A 126 18.12 -2.56 -23.46
CA GLY A 126 18.28 -3.92 -23.95
C GLY A 126 17.93 -5.00 -22.90
N GLU A 127 18.39 -4.84 -21.66
CA GLU A 127 18.05 -5.75 -20.54
C GLU A 127 16.56 -5.72 -20.21
N SER A 128 15.91 -4.56 -20.40
CA SER A 128 14.47 -4.38 -20.18
C SER A 128 13.59 -4.69 -21.39
N LEU A 129 14.13 -5.19 -22.51
CA LEU A 129 13.33 -5.43 -23.72
C LEU A 129 12.16 -6.39 -23.47
N SER A 130 12.37 -7.39 -22.60
CA SER A 130 11.33 -8.35 -22.19
C SER A 130 10.12 -7.66 -21.54
N LEU A 131 10.33 -6.60 -20.76
CA LEU A 131 9.27 -5.77 -20.17
C LEU A 131 8.43 -5.12 -21.27
N PHE A 132 9.08 -4.50 -22.26
CA PHE A 132 8.39 -3.78 -23.32
C PHE A 132 7.68 -4.71 -24.31
N VAL A 133 8.18 -5.93 -24.51
CA VAL A 133 7.47 -6.98 -25.26
C VAL A 133 6.24 -7.46 -24.49
N GLN A 134 6.35 -7.67 -23.17
CA GLN A 134 5.19 -8.00 -22.34
C GLN A 134 4.14 -6.89 -22.34
N LEU A 135 4.57 -5.63 -22.26
CA LEU A 135 3.70 -4.45 -22.38
C LEU A 135 2.97 -4.45 -23.73
N TYR A 136 3.70 -4.69 -24.84
CA TYR A 136 3.09 -4.77 -26.16
C TYR A 136 2.04 -5.87 -26.23
N GLY A 137 2.35 -7.08 -25.74
CA GLY A 137 1.44 -8.21 -25.74
C GLY A 137 0.15 -7.94 -24.96
N ILE A 138 0.26 -7.38 -23.75
CA ILE A 138 -0.91 -7.03 -22.93
C ILE A 138 -1.77 -5.96 -23.60
N VAL A 139 -1.16 -4.93 -24.19
CA VAL A 139 -1.90 -3.87 -24.89
C VAL A 139 -2.60 -4.40 -26.13
N ASP A 140 -1.94 -5.26 -26.91
CA ASP A 140 -2.49 -5.86 -28.12
C ASP A 140 -3.69 -6.77 -27.79
N GLU A 141 -3.52 -7.68 -26.82
CA GLU A 141 -4.58 -8.56 -26.32
C GLU A 141 -5.76 -7.75 -25.79
N LEU A 142 -5.51 -6.73 -24.96
CA LEU A 142 -6.54 -5.85 -24.43
C LEU A 142 -7.28 -5.10 -25.55
N THR A 143 -6.56 -4.60 -26.56
CA THR A 143 -7.16 -3.90 -27.69
C THR A 143 -8.10 -4.81 -28.47
N HIS A 144 -7.71 -6.07 -28.71
CA HIS A 144 -8.56 -7.05 -29.37
C HIS A 144 -9.84 -7.35 -28.58
N VAL A 145 -9.73 -7.55 -27.26
CA VAL A 145 -10.88 -7.81 -26.38
C VAL A 145 -11.82 -6.60 -26.32
N LEU A 146 -11.29 -5.38 -26.18
CA LEU A 146 -12.08 -4.15 -26.18
C LEU A 146 -12.86 -3.97 -27.49
N VAL A 147 -12.23 -4.22 -28.63
CA VAL A 147 -12.89 -4.12 -29.94
C VAL A 147 -13.97 -5.19 -30.08
N ASN A 148 -13.73 -6.42 -29.63
CA ASN A 148 -14.73 -7.49 -29.63
C ASN A 148 -15.95 -7.10 -28.79
N LEU A 149 -15.72 -6.60 -27.57
CA LEU A 149 -16.79 -6.16 -26.67
C LEU A 149 -17.59 -4.99 -27.27
N LEU A 150 -16.92 -4.03 -27.93
CA LEU A 150 -17.57 -2.93 -28.64
C LEU A 150 -18.45 -3.43 -29.79
N GLN A 151 -18.04 -4.46 -30.52
CA GLN A 151 -18.85 -5.07 -31.58
C GLN A 151 -20.09 -5.76 -31.01
N GLN A 152 -19.94 -6.49 -29.91
CA GLN A 152 -21.05 -7.13 -29.22
C GLN A 152 -22.05 -6.09 -28.69
N LEU A 153 -21.56 -5.03 -28.04
CA LEU A 153 -22.39 -3.91 -27.58
C LEU A 153 -23.07 -3.20 -28.75
N HIS A 154 -22.36 -2.94 -29.84
CA HIS A 154 -22.97 -2.38 -31.04
C HIS A 154 -24.13 -3.25 -31.54
N ALA A 155 -23.94 -4.57 -31.68
CA ALA A 155 -24.98 -5.49 -32.12
C ALA A 155 -26.20 -5.47 -31.18
N VAL A 156 -25.96 -5.47 -29.86
CA VAL A 156 -27.01 -5.43 -28.84
C VAL A 156 -27.82 -4.12 -28.91
N TYR A 157 -27.17 -2.98 -29.08
CA TYR A 157 -27.82 -1.67 -29.12
C TYR A 157 -28.39 -1.30 -30.52
N SER A 158 -27.86 -1.89 -31.60
CA SER A 158 -28.24 -1.64 -33.01
C SER A 158 -29.56 -2.31 -33.40
N ASN A 159 -29.88 -3.47 -32.81
CA ASN A 159 -30.96 -4.38 -33.27
C ASN A 159 -32.40 -3.90 -32.96
N TYR A 160 -32.69 -2.61 -33.11
CA TYR A 160 -34.08 -2.13 -33.10
C TYR A 160 -34.87 -2.52 -34.37
N ASP A 161 -34.19 -2.99 -35.43
CA ASP A 161 -34.82 -3.44 -36.69
C ASP A 161 -34.93 -4.98 -36.81
N ARG A 162 -35.93 -5.49 -36.09
CA ARG A 162 -36.93 -6.52 -36.49
C ARG A 162 -36.58 -7.97 -36.88
N SER A 163 -35.33 -8.46 -37.04
CA SER A 163 -35.18 -9.88 -37.48
C SER A 163 -34.16 -10.79 -36.79
N THR A 164 -33.20 -10.27 -36.01
CA THR A 164 -32.21 -11.10 -35.30
C THR A 164 -32.08 -10.67 -33.84
N ARG A 165 -33.05 -11.08 -33.02
CA ARG A 165 -33.07 -10.86 -31.57
C ARG A 165 -32.31 -11.99 -30.87
N PRO A 166 -31.27 -11.70 -30.06
CA PRO A 166 -30.75 -12.68 -29.09
C PRO A 166 -31.76 -12.92 -27.95
N THR A 167 -32.53 -11.89 -27.58
CA THR A 167 -33.69 -11.96 -26.67
C THR A 167 -34.73 -10.92 -27.10
N SER A 168 -35.98 -11.32 -27.31
CA SER A 168 -37.11 -10.43 -27.67
C SER A 168 -37.59 -9.52 -26.54
N SER A 169 -36.85 -9.50 -25.44
CA SER A 169 -37.41 -9.31 -24.11
C SER A 169 -37.04 -7.99 -23.45
N PHE A 170 -36.06 -7.26 -23.99
CA PHE A 170 -35.60 -5.99 -23.40
C PHE A 170 -36.56 -4.83 -23.67
N LYS A 171 -36.88 -4.07 -22.62
CA LYS A 171 -37.66 -2.83 -22.67
C LYS A 171 -36.75 -1.61 -22.83
N THR A 172 -35.65 -1.58 -22.07
CA THR A 172 -34.61 -0.54 -22.11
C THR A 172 -33.27 -1.20 -21.80
N ILE A 173 -32.33 -1.22 -22.74
CA ILE A 173 -31.05 -1.90 -22.54
C ILE A 173 -30.14 -1.05 -21.65
N ASN A 174 -29.84 -1.56 -20.45
CA ASN A 174 -28.94 -0.93 -19.49
C ASN A 174 -27.92 -1.96 -18.98
N LEU A 175 -26.79 -2.06 -19.69
CA LEU A 175 -25.70 -3.00 -19.37
C LEU A 175 -24.55 -2.28 -18.62
N ARG A 176 -24.86 -1.70 -17.45
CA ARG A 176 -23.91 -0.85 -16.72
C ARG A 176 -22.59 -1.55 -16.35
N THR A 177 -22.63 -2.79 -15.88
CA THR A 177 -21.42 -3.57 -15.52
C THR A 177 -20.51 -3.75 -16.74
N VAL A 178 -21.09 -4.04 -17.90
CA VAL A 178 -20.32 -4.24 -19.14
C VAL A 178 -19.69 -2.92 -19.62
N LEU A 179 -20.43 -1.82 -19.50
CA LEU A 179 -19.91 -0.47 -19.82
C LEU A 179 -18.82 -0.03 -18.84
N GLU A 180 -18.96 -0.34 -17.55
CA GLU A 180 -17.93 -0.09 -16.54
C GLU A 180 -16.67 -0.93 -16.81
N SER A 181 -16.80 -2.21 -17.20
CA SER A 181 -15.67 -3.06 -17.61
C SER A 181 -15.00 -2.55 -18.89
N LEU A 182 -15.75 -2.07 -19.87
CA LEU A 182 -15.18 -1.40 -21.05
C LEU A 182 -14.37 -0.15 -20.63
N GLY A 183 -14.90 0.64 -19.71
CA GLY A 183 -14.21 1.79 -19.12
C GLY A 183 -12.93 1.40 -18.36
N GLU A 184 -12.95 0.29 -17.63
CA GLU A 184 -11.78 -0.27 -16.95
C GLU A 184 -10.65 -0.56 -17.96
N GLY A 185 -10.92 -1.30 -19.04
CA GLY A 185 -9.89 -1.60 -20.04
C GLY A 185 -9.40 -0.35 -20.79
N LEU A 186 -10.28 0.58 -21.13
CA LEU A 186 -9.87 1.87 -21.71
C LEU A 186 -9.00 2.69 -20.75
N SER A 187 -9.26 2.62 -19.44
CA SER A 187 -8.47 3.31 -18.44
C SER A 187 -7.03 2.78 -18.36
N VAL A 188 -6.81 1.47 -18.56
CA VAL A 188 -5.47 0.89 -18.61
C VAL A 188 -4.63 1.54 -19.71
N LEU A 189 -5.20 1.72 -20.91
CA LEU A 189 -4.51 2.38 -22.02
C LEU A 189 -4.17 3.85 -21.71
N ILE A 190 -5.09 4.58 -21.08
CA ILE A 190 -4.87 5.97 -20.67
C ILE A 190 -3.80 6.07 -19.59
N LEU A 191 -3.82 5.17 -18.60
CA LEU A 191 -2.86 5.13 -17.51
C LEU A 191 -1.46 4.77 -18.02
N LEU A 192 -1.33 3.80 -18.92
CA LEU A 192 -0.05 3.46 -19.56
C LEU A 192 0.51 4.64 -20.36
N ASP A 193 -0.34 5.36 -21.10
CA ASP A 193 0.07 6.58 -21.80
C ASP A 193 0.61 7.64 -20.84
N GLU A 194 -0.05 7.81 -19.71
CA GLU A 194 0.33 8.77 -18.69
C GLU A 194 1.64 8.37 -17.99
N ILE A 195 1.82 7.08 -17.67
CA ILE A 195 3.06 6.54 -17.08
C ILE A 195 4.24 6.77 -18.02
N VAL A 196 4.10 6.44 -19.31
CA VAL A 196 5.15 6.64 -20.32
C VAL A 196 5.44 8.13 -20.54
N ARG A 197 4.42 8.99 -20.44
CA ARG A 197 4.59 10.44 -20.54
C ARG A 197 5.36 11.02 -19.35
N GLN A 198 5.07 10.56 -18.13
CA GLN A 198 5.76 11.02 -16.92
C GLN A 198 7.21 10.52 -16.87
N ASN A 199 7.50 9.31 -17.36
CA ASN A 199 8.85 8.77 -17.40
C ASN A 199 9.59 9.12 -18.70
N GLY A 200 10.26 10.28 -18.70
CA GLY A 200 11.08 10.73 -19.84
C GLY A 200 12.24 9.78 -20.22
N ASN A 201 12.66 8.88 -19.32
CA ASN A 201 13.75 7.94 -19.59
C ASN A 201 13.37 6.89 -20.63
N ILE A 202 12.12 6.46 -20.70
CA ILE A 202 11.67 5.44 -21.66
C ILE A 202 11.91 5.93 -23.09
N ARG A 203 11.43 7.14 -23.39
CA ARG A 203 11.56 7.77 -24.71
C ARG A 203 13.01 8.10 -25.06
N SER A 204 13.81 8.54 -24.09
CA SER A 204 15.21 8.83 -24.36
C SER A 204 16.02 7.55 -24.61
N HIS A 205 15.84 6.51 -23.79
CA HIS A 205 16.61 5.27 -23.89
C HIS A 205 16.28 4.48 -25.16
N ILE A 206 15.00 4.39 -25.56
CA ILE A 206 14.63 3.74 -26.83
C ILE A 206 15.24 4.48 -28.03
N SER A 207 15.27 5.82 -28.01
CA SER A 207 15.86 6.60 -29.10
C SER A 207 17.37 6.42 -29.22
N LEU A 208 18.07 6.29 -28.07
CA LEU A 208 19.50 5.98 -28.02
C LEU A 208 19.78 4.54 -28.47
N PHE A 209 18.92 3.60 -28.09
CA PHE A 209 19.02 2.20 -28.51
C PHE A 209 18.80 2.05 -30.02
N ALA A 210 17.78 2.71 -30.59
CA ALA A 210 17.53 2.70 -32.04
C ALA A 210 18.72 3.29 -32.82
N ARG A 211 19.34 4.37 -32.31
CA ARG A 211 20.56 4.95 -32.90
C ARG A 211 21.76 3.99 -32.83
N MET A 212 21.88 3.22 -31.75
CA MET A 212 22.91 2.19 -31.63
C MET A 212 22.67 1.05 -32.63
N LEU A 213 21.43 0.59 -32.80
CA LEU A 213 21.09 -0.46 -33.77
C LEU A 213 21.43 -0.03 -35.20
N SER A 214 21.15 1.21 -35.58
CA SER A 214 21.50 1.71 -36.92
C SER A 214 23.01 1.79 -37.15
N GLN A 215 23.80 2.01 -36.10
CA GLN A 215 25.27 1.95 -36.15
C GLN A 215 25.78 0.50 -36.24
N VAL A 216 25.18 -0.42 -35.50
CA VAL A 216 25.52 -1.86 -35.55
C VAL A 216 25.19 -2.46 -36.92
N LYS A 217 24.13 -1.99 -37.58
CA LYS A 217 23.76 -2.39 -38.95
C LYS A 217 24.83 -2.03 -40.00
N ILE A 218 25.66 -1.03 -39.74
CA ILE A 218 26.74 -0.63 -40.65
C ILE A 218 27.93 -1.60 -40.54
N ASP A 219 28.22 -2.11 -39.33
CA ASP A 219 29.39 -2.94 -39.02
C ASP A 219 29.02 -4.33 -38.46
N VAL A 220 28.09 -5.03 -39.11
CA VAL A 220 27.51 -6.31 -38.65
C VAL A 220 28.56 -7.42 -38.44
N GLY A 221 29.58 -7.46 -39.28
CA GLY A 221 30.66 -8.46 -39.22
C GLY A 221 31.47 -8.44 -37.92
N THR A 222 31.45 -7.32 -37.19
CA THR A 222 32.21 -7.12 -35.94
C THR A 222 31.50 -7.73 -34.73
N PHE A 223 30.18 -7.89 -34.78
CA PHE A 223 29.36 -8.29 -33.63
C PHE A 223 28.85 -9.74 -33.69
N GLY A 224 29.03 -10.43 -34.82
CA GLY A 224 28.67 -11.86 -34.96
C GLY A 224 27.17 -12.15 -34.86
N ILE A 225 26.31 -11.17 -35.18
CA ILE A 225 24.85 -11.27 -35.15
C ILE A 225 24.33 -11.57 -36.57
N ALA A 226 23.33 -12.44 -36.71
CA ALA A 226 22.68 -12.68 -38.00
C ALA A 226 21.88 -11.44 -38.45
N LEU A 227 21.96 -11.10 -39.74
CA LEU A 227 21.28 -9.93 -40.31
C LEU A 227 19.77 -9.96 -40.09
N ASP A 228 19.16 -11.14 -40.24
CA ASP A 228 17.71 -11.33 -40.10
C ASP A 228 17.22 -11.03 -38.66
N ASP A 229 17.99 -11.45 -37.65
CA ASP A 229 17.67 -11.21 -36.24
C ASP A 229 17.79 -9.72 -35.88
N LEU A 230 18.78 -9.04 -36.46
CA LEU A 230 19.00 -7.61 -36.28
C LEU A 230 17.88 -6.78 -36.94
N ASP A 231 17.42 -7.20 -38.11
CA ASP A 231 16.30 -6.56 -38.81
C ASP A 231 14.98 -6.77 -38.06
N PHE A 232 14.73 -7.95 -37.51
CA PHE A 232 13.57 -8.20 -36.67
C PHE A 232 13.59 -7.32 -35.41
N LEU A 233 14.73 -7.23 -34.72
CA LEU A 233 14.89 -6.38 -33.54
C LEU A 233 14.63 -4.90 -33.85
N ASP A 234 15.16 -4.41 -34.98
CA ASP A 234 14.96 -3.02 -35.40
C ASP A 234 13.48 -2.73 -35.69
N GLN A 235 12.77 -3.65 -36.35
CA GLN A 235 11.32 -3.53 -36.56
C GLN A 235 10.53 -3.48 -35.24
N VAL A 236 10.90 -4.30 -34.25
CA VAL A 236 10.28 -4.26 -32.92
C VAL A 236 10.51 -2.91 -32.24
N VAL A 237 11.74 -2.40 -32.27
CA VAL A 237 12.10 -1.10 -31.68
C VAL A 237 11.39 0.05 -32.38
N GLU A 238 11.32 0.06 -33.70
CA GLU A 238 10.56 1.06 -34.46
C GLU A 238 9.08 1.05 -34.08
N ASN A 239 8.48 -0.13 -33.96
CA ASN A 239 7.08 -0.27 -33.58
C ASN A 239 6.83 0.23 -32.14
N LEU A 240 7.71 -0.11 -31.19
CA LEU A 240 7.66 0.43 -29.83
C LEU A 240 7.84 1.94 -29.79
N GLN A 241 8.75 2.50 -30.59
CA GLN A 241 8.97 3.94 -30.66
C GLN A 241 7.75 4.66 -31.24
N ARG A 242 7.12 4.11 -32.28
CA ARG A 242 5.85 4.62 -32.81
C ARG A 242 4.77 4.57 -31.73
N LEU A 243 4.65 3.46 -31.00
CA LEU A 243 3.67 3.31 -29.92
C LEU A 243 3.84 4.35 -28.81
N PHE A 244 5.05 4.53 -28.30
CA PHE A 244 5.30 5.51 -27.24
C PHE A 244 5.13 6.96 -27.69
N THR A 245 5.25 7.22 -29.00
CA THR A 245 5.06 8.55 -29.57
C THR A 245 3.58 8.88 -29.76
N HIS A 246 2.80 7.97 -30.34
CA HIS A 246 1.37 8.17 -30.63
C HIS A 246 0.49 7.92 -29.40
N GLY A 247 0.91 7.03 -28.50
CA GLY A 247 0.14 6.60 -27.35
C GLY A 247 -0.84 5.46 -27.67
N PHE A 248 -1.05 4.60 -26.69
CA PHE A 248 -1.89 3.42 -26.72
C PHE A 248 -3.36 3.76 -26.92
N PHE A 249 -3.88 4.75 -26.17
CA PHE A 249 -5.29 5.14 -26.29
C PHE A 249 -5.58 5.81 -27.65
N GLN A 250 -4.68 6.67 -28.12
CA GLN A 250 -4.88 7.36 -29.40
C GLN A 250 -4.81 6.40 -30.59
N ARG A 251 -3.95 5.37 -30.54
CA ARG A 251 -3.89 4.32 -31.57
C ARG A 251 -5.23 3.61 -31.78
N LEU A 252 -5.99 3.41 -30.70
CA LEU A 252 -7.33 2.80 -30.78
C LEU A 252 -8.34 3.71 -31.50
N VAL A 253 -8.18 5.02 -31.39
CA VAL A 253 -9.13 6.02 -31.86
C VAL A 253 -8.81 6.57 -33.27
N GLN A 254 -7.54 6.55 -33.67
CA GLN A 254 -7.06 7.10 -34.94
C GLN A 254 -7.71 6.43 -36.17
N ALA A 255 -7.82 7.22 -37.25
CA ALA A 255 -8.43 6.78 -38.51
C ALA A 255 -7.64 5.65 -39.20
N ASP A 256 -6.32 5.61 -39.00
CA ASP A 256 -5.42 4.58 -39.55
C ASP A 256 -5.38 3.29 -38.71
N SER A 257 -6.23 3.20 -37.68
CA SER A 257 -6.33 1.98 -36.89
C SER A 257 -6.88 0.81 -37.73
N PRO A 258 -6.40 -0.43 -37.50
CA PRO A 258 -6.94 -1.62 -38.16
C PRO A 258 -8.42 -1.88 -37.82
N PHE A 259 -8.98 -1.12 -36.87
CA PHE A 259 -10.34 -1.23 -36.36
C PHE A 259 -11.25 -0.07 -36.81
N SER A 260 -10.76 0.81 -37.69
CA SER A 260 -11.49 1.99 -38.18
C SER A 260 -12.89 1.65 -38.73
N THR A 261 -13.02 0.54 -39.48
CA THR A 261 -14.29 0.06 -40.01
C THR A 261 -15.28 -0.33 -38.91
N ARG A 262 -14.79 -0.92 -37.81
CA ARG A 262 -15.62 -1.29 -36.66
C ARG A 262 -16.04 -0.06 -35.87
N LEU A 263 -15.14 0.91 -35.72
CA LEU A 263 -15.43 2.18 -35.06
C LEU A 263 -16.48 2.99 -35.82
N THR A 264 -16.47 2.98 -37.16
CA THR A 264 -17.53 3.65 -37.95
C THR A 264 -18.93 3.10 -37.70
N LEU A 265 -19.06 1.81 -37.37
CA LEU A 265 -20.34 1.21 -36.98
C LEU A 265 -20.79 1.69 -35.59
N VAL A 266 -19.86 1.91 -34.66
CA VAL A 266 -20.18 2.48 -33.35
C VAL A 266 -20.64 3.93 -33.49
N LYS A 267 -20.00 4.72 -34.36
CA LYS A 267 -20.39 6.13 -34.64
C LYS A 267 -21.84 6.27 -35.09
N SER A 268 -22.34 5.32 -35.88
CA SER A 268 -23.73 5.38 -36.38
C SER A 268 -24.77 4.99 -35.32
N ASN A 269 -24.36 4.39 -34.20
CA ASN A 269 -25.26 3.91 -33.16
C ASN A 269 -25.46 4.93 -32.03
N ARG A 270 -26.42 5.86 -32.22
CA ARG A 270 -26.75 6.89 -31.22
C ARG A 270 -27.18 6.32 -29.86
N LYS A 271 -27.90 5.19 -29.82
CA LYS A 271 -28.36 4.60 -28.57
C LYS A 271 -27.22 4.11 -27.69
N LEU A 272 -26.16 3.58 -28.31
CA LEU A 272 -24.96 3.17 -27.60
C LEU A 272 -24.19 4.38 -27.05
N LEU A 273 -24.09 5.46 -27.83
CA LEU A 273 -23.48 6.72 -27.37
C LEU A 273 -24.27 7.37 -26.22
N ASP A 274 -25.60 7.32 -26.26
CA ASP A 274 -26.47 7.75 -25.17
C ASP A 274 -26.25 6.88 -23.92
N ALA A 275 -26.08 5.57 -24.08
CA ALA A 275 -25.78 4.66 -22.98
C ALA A 275 -24.41 4.96 -22.33
N PHE A 276 -23.38 5.29 -23.12
CA PHE A 276 -22.09 5.76 -22.58
C PHE A 276 -22.26 7.04 -21.76
N SER A 277 -23.05 8.00 -22.27
CA SER A 277 -23.31 9.27 -21.58
C SER A 277 -24.11 9.10 -20.29
N SER A 278 -25.09 8.19 -20.27
CA SER A 278 -25.86 7.85 -19.07
C SER A 278 -25.00 7.14 -18.04
N CYS A 279 -24.17 6.18 -18.48
CA CYS A 279 -23.23 5.49 -17.60
C CYS A 279 -22.24 6.47 -16.96
N PHE A 280 -21.78 7.47 -17.71
CA PHE A 280 -20.95 8.54 -17.19
C PHE A 280 -21.66 9.36 -16.11
N TYR A 281 -22.85 9.85 -16.42
CA TYR A 281 -23.63 10.67 -15.50
C TYR A 281 -23.97 9.92 -14.20
N ASP A 282 -24.48 8.70 -14.31
CA ASP A 282 -24.90 7.90 -13.16
C ASP A 282 -23.70 7.48 -12.30
N GLY A 283 -22.61 7.03 -12.93
CA GLY A 283 -21.38 6.62 -12.23
C GLY A 283 -20.71 7.77 -11.48
N CYS A 284 -20.55 8.92 -12.11
CA CYS A 284 -19.98 10.11 -11.46
C CYS A 284 -20.90 10.66 -10.37
N SER A 285 -22.21 10.79 -10.62
CA SER A 285 -23.16 11.31 -9.62
C SER A 285 -23.22 10.44 -8.36
N GLU A 286 -23.25 9.12 -8.52
CA GLU A 286 -23.28 8.18 -7.40
C GLU A 286 -21.99 8.22 -6.56
N THR A 287 -20.85 8.43 -7.22
CA THR A 287 -19.54 8.46 -6.57
C THR A 287 -19.28 9.80 -5.89
N LEU A 288 -19.60 10.92 -6.54
CA LEU A 288 -19.48 12.28 -6.01
C LEU A 288 -20.25 12.53 -4.70
N LEU A 289 -21.33 11.77 -4.46
CA LEU A 289 -22.08 11.81 -3.20
C LEU A 289 -21.37 11.08 -2.05
N ARG A 290 -20.43 10.19 -2.35
CA ARG A 290 -19.71 9.36 -1.39
C ARG A 290 -18.29 9.86 -1.11
N LEU A 291 -17.68 10.58 -2.05
CA LEU A 291 -16.33 11.14 -1.88
C LEU A 291 -16.20 11.98 -0.60
N ASP A 292 -15.06 11.84 0.07
CA ASP A 292 -14.69 12.51 1.32
C ASP A 292 -15.64 12.21 2.50
N SER A 293 -16.46 11.16 2.38
CA SER A 293 -17.38 10.70 3.42
C SER A 293 -16.95 9.34 4.00
N TRP A 294 -17.48 9.00 5.18
CA TRP A 294 -17.32 7.66 5.79
C TRP A 294 -17.95 6.50 4.98
N LYS A 295 -18.59 6.81 3.85
CA LYS A 295 -19.20 5.85 2.93
C LYS A 295 -18.40 5.68 1.63
N GLU A 296 -17.28 6.38 1.49
CA GLU A 296 -16.36 6.20 0.37
C GLU A 296 -15.81 4.78 0.38
N LEU A 297 -15.90 4.08 -0.75
CA LEU A 297 -15.37 2.74 -0.91
C LEU A 297 -13.99 2.81 -1.58
N PRO A 298 -13.05 1.89 -1.30
CA PRO A 298 -11.71 1.92 -1.88
C PRO A 298 -11.67 1.98 -3.41
N THR A 299 -12.63 1.33 -4.08
CA THR A 299 -12.71 1.30 -5.55
C THR A 299 -13.30 2.57 -6.16
N ASP A 300 -13.89 3.47 -5.38
CA ASP A 300 -14.68 4.59 -5.89
C ASP A 300 -13.82 5.57 -6.70
N ARG A 301 -12.60 5.88 -6.24
CA ARG A 301 -11.68 6.77 -6.96
C ARG A 301 -11.19 6.17 -8.28
N LEU A 302 -10.90 4.87 -8.32
CA LEU A 302 -10.50 4.19 -9.57
C LEU A 302 -11.66 4.12 -10.56
N LYS A 303 -12.90 3.88 -10.10
CA LYS A 303 -14.10 3.89 -10.95
C LYS A 303 -14.31 5.22 -11.66
N ILE A 304 -13.93 6.34 -11.04
CA ILE A 304 -13.98 7.65 -11.70
C ILE A 304 -13.11 7.66 -12.95
N ILE A 305 -11.90 7.07 -12.92
CA ILE A 305 -11.04 6.95 -14.09
C ILE A 305 -11.70 6.09 -15.17
N TYR A 306 -12.33 4.97 -14.79
CA TYR A 306 -12.98 4.05 -15.74
C TYR A 306 -14.10 4.75 -16.50
N VAL A 307 -14.91 5.47 -15.74
CA VAL A 307 -16.04 6.22 -16.26
C VAL A 307 -15.58 7.43 -17.10
N LEU A 308 -14.52 8.12 -16.70
CA LEU A 308 -13.87 9.17 -17.49
C LEU A 308 -13.26 8.65 -18.79
N ALA A 309 -12.64 7.46 -18.77
CA ALA A 309 -12.06 6.83 -19.95
C ALA A 309 -13.15 6.50 -20.98
N LEU A 310 -14.28 5.97 -20.52
CA LEU A 310 -15.46 5.72 -21.34
C LEU A 310 -16.02 7.01 -21.96
N PHE A 311 -16.07 8.09 -21.18
CA PHE A 311 -16.51 9.40 -21.65
C PHE A 311 -15.56 10.01 -22.68
N LEU A 312 -14.25 9.95 -22.45
CA LEU A 312 -13.26 10.40 -23.43
C LEU A 312 -13.38 9.60 -24.73
N PHE A 313 -13.53 8.28 -24.64
CA PHE A 313 -13.75 7.44 -25.81
C PHE A 313 -15.03 7.83 -26.56
N SER A 314 -16.16 8.04 -25.85
CA SER A 314 -17.42 8.42 -26.49
C SER A 314 -17.33 9.77 -27.21
N LEU A 315 -16.55 10.72 -26.69
CA LEU A 315 -16.29 12.01 -27.35
C LEU A 315 -15.52 11.85 -28.66
N HIS A 316 -14.49 11.01 -28.70
CA HIS A 316 -13.73 10.80 -29.95
C HIS A 316 -14.54 10.06 -31.01
N VAL A 317 -15.37 9.12 -30.59
CA VAL A 317 -16.24 8.36 -31.49
C VAL A 317 -17.34 9.28 -32.03
N SER A 318 -18.04 10.00 -31.16
CA SER A 318 -19.14 10.90 -31.56
C SER A 318 -18.64 12.10 -32.38
N GLY A 319 -17.51 12.72 -31.98
CA GLY A 319 -17.03 13.97 -32.56
C GLY A 319 -17.88 15.19 -32.19
N GLU A 320 -18.92 15.02 -31.37
CA GLU A 320 -19.81 16.08 -30.91
C GLU A 320 -19.40 16.63 -29.53
N ALA A 321 -19.70 17.91 -29.27
CA ALA A 321 -19.47 18.51 -27.96
C ALA A 321 -20.44 17.95 -26.91
N PRO A 322 -19.99 17.71 -25.66
CA PRO A 322 -20.85 17.11 -24.65
C PRO A 322 -21.99 18.04 -24.20
N ASN A 323 -23.00 17.44 -23.57
CA ASN A 323 -24.14 18.19 -23.04
C ASN A 323 -23.73 19.09 -21.86
N LYS A 324 -24.36 20.28 -21.71
CA LYS A 324 -24.11 21.22 -20.58
C LYS A 324 -24.21 20.57 -19.19
N LYS A 325 -25.04 19.53 -19.02
CA LYS A 325 -25.16 18.79 -17.76
C LYS A 325 -23.92 17.94 -17.45
N LEU A 326 -23.37 17.26 -18.46
CA LEU A 326 -22.16 16.44 -18.33
C LEU A 326 -20.94 17.33 -18.07
N PHE A 327 -20.90 18.51 -18.70
CA PHE A 327 -19.88 19.52 -18.45
C PHE A 327 -19.86 20.00 -16.99
N LYS A 328 -21.01 20.40 -16.43
CA LYS A 328 -21.08 20.80 -15.02
C LYS A 328 -20.62 19.69 -14.07
N LEU A 329 -21.00 18.44 -14.38
CA LEU A 329 -20.58 17.29 -13.59
C LEU A 329 -19.06 17.05 -13.63
N LEU A 330 -18.42 17.33 -14.77
CA LEU A 330 -16.96 17.28 -14.92
C LEU A 330 -16.27 18.41 -14.15
N GLU A 331 -16.81 19.62 -14.18
CA GLU A 331 -16.30 20.75 -13.39
C GLU A 331 -16.38 20.44 -11.88
N ASP A 332 -17.53 19.96 -11.41
CA ASP A 332 -17.74 19.54 -10.03
C ASP A 332 -16.76 18.41 -9.61
N LEU A 333 -16.46 17.49 -10.54
CA LEU A 333 -15.50 16.42 -10.34
C LEU A 333 -14.07 16.93 -10.23
N LEU A 334 -13.65 17.83 -11.11
CA LEU A 334 -12.31 18.42 -11.09
C LEU A 334 -12.08 19.28 -9.84
N GLU A 335 -13.12 19.96 -9.34
CA GLU A 335 -13.04 20.74 -8.11
C GLU A 335 -12.92 19.85 -6.86
N LYS A 336 -13.62 18.72 -6.83
CA LYS A 336 -13.62 17.80 -5.67
C LYS A 336 -12.46 16.81 -5.68
N LEU A 337 -12.08 16.27 -6.83
CA LEU A 337 -11.05 15.24 -6.96
C LEU A 337 -10.08 15.57 -8.11
N PRO A 338 -9.15 16.52 -7.93
CA PRO A 338 -8.18 16.85 -8.98
C PRO A 338 -7.08 15.78 -9.16
N LEU A 339 -6.90 14.89 -8.17
CA LEU A 339 -5.78 13.98 -8.05
C LEU A 339 -6.24 12.55 -7.75
N ILE A 340 -5.70 11.57 -8.47
CA ILE A 340 -5.89 10.15 -8.17
C ILE A 340 -4.52 9.46 -8.15
N PHE A 341 -4.37 8.46 -7.28
CA PHE A 341 -3.14 7.68 -7.17
C PHE A 341 -3.32 6.33 -7.83
N VAL A 342 -2.38 5.98 -8.71
CA VAL A 342 -2.31 4.67 -9.37
C VAL A 342 -0.87 4.19 -9.28
N GLY A 343 -0.67 2.97 -8.75
CA GLY A 343 0.67 2.37 -8.64
C GLY A 343 1.68 3.19 -7.82
N GLY A 344 1.22 3.98 -6.83
CA GLY A 344 2.07 4.80 -5.97
C GLY A 344 2.54 6.13 -6.59
N ARG A 345 1.99 6.52 -7.74
CA ARG A 345 2.24 7.82 -8.39
C ARG A 345 0.95 8.56 -8.65
N LYS A 346 1.05 9.89 -8.68
CA LYS A 346 -0.07 10.79 -8.91
C LYS A 346 -0.44 10.85 -10.39
N VAL A 347 -1.73 10.81 -10.66
CA VAL A 347 -2.35 11.01 -11.96
C VAL A 347 -3.30 12.19 -11.83
N LEU A 348 -3.05 13.23 -12.62
CA LEU A 348 -3.84 14.46 -12.63
C LEU A 348 -4.97 14.32 -13.64
N LEU A 349 -6.22 14.37 -13.17
CA LEU A 349 -7.39 14.22 -14.04
C LEU A 349 -7.42 15.27 -15.15
N PHE A 350 -7.02 16.50 -14.82
CA PHE A 350 -6.94 17.58 -15.80
C PHE A 350 -5.87 17.33 -16.86
N GLU A 351 -4.72 16.75 -16.52
CA GLU A 351 -3.68 16.43 -17.50
C GLU A 351 -4.13 15.31 -18.45
N ILE A 352 -4.88 14.33 -17.94
CA ILE A 352 -5.53 13.32 -18.79
C ILE A 352 -6.49 14.02 -19.76
N LEU A 353 -7.35 14.90 -19.26
CA LEU A 353 -8.28 15.65 -20.12
C LEU A 353 -7.51 16.47 -21.16
N GLN A 354 -6.51 17.27 -20.78
CA GLN A 354 -5.73 18.07 -21.73
C GLN A 354 -5.05 17.24 -22.82
N THR A 355 -4.44 16.12 -22.46
CA THR A 355 -3.66 15.29 -23.40
C THR A 355 -4.52 14.39 -24.26
N LYS A 356 -5.69 13.98 -23.76
CA LYS A 356 -6.57 13.02 -24.43
C LYS A 356 -7.84 13.67 -24.97
N TYR A 357 -8.08 14.98 -24.85
CA TYR A 357 -9.27 15.57 -25.45
C TYR A 357 -9.16 15.62 -26.98
N PRO A 358 -10.26 15.41 -27.74
CA PRO A 358 -10.23 15.51 -29.19
C PRO A 358 -9.75 16.90 -29.66
N PRO A 359 -8.78 16.97 -30.60
CA PRO A 359 -8.19 18.25 -31.03
C PRO A 359 -9.19 19.19 -31.69
N GLY A 360 -10.23 18.66 -32.36
CA GLY A 360 -11.31 19.46 -32.96
C GLY A 360 -12.24 20.15 -31.94
N LEU A 361 -12.22 19.74 -30.67
CA LEU A 361 -13.02 20.31 -29.58
C LEU A 361 -12.16 21.06 -28.53
N SER A 362 -10.85 21.15 -28.79
CA SER A 362 -9.80 21.63 -27.85
C SER A 362 -9.90 23.10 -27.44
N ALA A 363 -10.71 23.91 -28.14
CA ALA A 363 -10.91 25.33 -27.84
C ALA A 363 -11.38 25.59 -26.40
N TRP A 364 -11.97 24.59 -25.73
CA TRP A 364 -12.41 24.66 -24.34
C TRP A 364 -11.28 24.48 -23.30
N LEU A 365 -10.24 23.68 -23.62
CA LEU A 365 -9.10 23.44 -22.71
C LEU A 365 -7.90 24.34 -22.98
N SER A 366 -7.86 25.00 -24.15
CA SER A 366 -6.72 25.75 -24.65
C SER A 366 -6.61 27.18 -24.12
N THR A 367 -7.47 27.64 -23.22
CA THR A 367 -7.25 28.93 -22.58
C THR A 367 -6.09 28.81 -21.61
N VAL A 368 -5.05 29.62 -21.84
CA VAL A 368 -3.93 29.83 -20.91
C VAL A 368 -4.42 30.19 -19.49
N GLU A 369 -5.67 30.69 -19.36
CA GLU A 369 -6.40 30.90 -18.12
C GLU A 369 -6.70 29.59 -17.35
N ALA A 370 -7.13 28.51 -18.01
CA ALA A 370 -7.42 27.22 -17.35
C ALA A 370 -6.18 26.59 -16.68
N SER A 371 -4.97 26.86 -17.20
CA SER A 371 -3.72 26.40 -16.57
C SER A 371 -3.35 27.17 -15.29
N LYS A 372 -3.68 28.47 -15.23
CA LYS A 372 -3.52 29.30 -14.03
C LYS A 372 -4.60 28.95 -13.00
N ASP A 373 -5.81 28.69 -13.47
CA ASP A 373 -6.92 28.19 -12.66
C ASP A 373 -6.62 26.78 -12.11
N PHE A 374 -5.86 25.94 -12.81
CA PHE A 374 -5.51 24.61 -12.31
C PHE A 374 -4.55 24.63 -11.12
N ASN A 375 -3.49 25.43 -11.18
CA ASN A 375 -2.63 25.63 -10.02
C ASN A 375 -3.41 26.25 -8.85
N LEU A 376 -4.41 27.10 -9.15
CA LEU A 376 -5.35 27.63 -8.17
C LEU A 376 -6.27 26.54 -7.60
N ILE A 377 -6.80 25.63 -8.43
CA ILE A 377 -7.62 24.47 -8.03
C ILE A 377 -6.79 23.54 -7.12
N GLN A 378 -5.54 23.24 -7.48
CA GLN A 378 -4.65 22.44 -6.63
C GLN A 378 -4.35 23.13 -5.29
N LYS A 379 -4.13 24.45 -5.29
CA LYS A 379 -3.93 25.22 -4.05
C LYS A 379 -5.20 25.27 -3.20
N ASN A 380 -6.37 25.47 -3.81
CA ASN A 380 -7.66 25.47 -3.12
C ASN A 380 -7.98 24.08 -2.56
N PHE A 381 -7.67 23.03 -3.31
CA PHE A 381 -7.79 21.65 -2.85
C PHE A 381 -6.82 21.38 -1.70
N LEU A 382 -5.59 21.89 -1.75
CA LEU A 382 -4.65 21.79 -0.62
C LEU A 382 -5.16 22.53 0.62
N ILE A 383 -5.78 23.71 0.47
CA ILE A 383 -6.42 24.43 1.59
C ILE A 383 -7.55 23.60 2.17
N ARG A 384 -8.44 23.07 1.32
CA ARG A 384 -9.54 22.19 1.73
C ARG A 384 -9.05 20.92 2.43
N LEU A 385 -8.02 20.26 1.90
CA LEU A 385 -7.40 19.10 2.53
C LEU A 385 -6.78 19.43 3.88
N ASN A 386 -6.17 20.61 4.03
CA ASN A 386 -5.65 21.06 5.31
C ASN A 386 -6.77 21.30 6.35
N GLU A 387 -7.92 21.81 5.94
CA GLU A 387 -9.09 21.98 6.80
C GLU A 387 -9.73 20.63 7.18
N LEU A 388 -9.90 19.74 6.19
CA LEU A 388 -10.38 18.37 6.41
C LEU A 388 -9.47 17.61 7.36
N TYR A 389 -8.15 17.72 7.17
CA TYR A 389 -7.16 17.10 8.03
C TYR A 389 -7.28 17.55 9.48
N LEU A 390 -7.41 18.86 9.74
CA LEU A 390 -7.52 19.36 11.11
C LEU A 390 -8.78 18.87 11.82
N ARG A 391 -9.90 18.69 11.10
CA ARG A 391 -11.14 18.16 11.69
C ARG A 391 -11.17 16.64 11.79
N ASP A 392 -10.75 15.96 10.74
CA ASP A 392 -10.95 14.52 10.58
C ASP A 392 -9.88 13.70 11.28
N LEU A 393 -8.68 14.24 11.55
CA LEU A 393 -7.63 13.45 12.18
C LEU A 393 -7.99 12.94 13.58
N GLU A 394 -8.58 13.79 14.41
CA GLU A 394 -8.98 13.38 15.76
C GLU A 394 -10.12 12.35 15.68
N VAL A 395 -11.10 12.59 14.81
CA VAL A 395 -12.21 11.65 14.57
C VAL A 395 -11.71 10.31 14.02
N ILE A 396 -10.77 10.33 13.08
CA ILE A 396 -10.16 9.13 12.51
C ILE A 396 -9.35 8.40 13.59
N ARG A 397 -8.57 9.11 14.41
CA ARG A 397 -7.80 8.51 15.50
C ARG A 397 -8.72 7.83 16.51
N ASP A 398 -9.81 8.49 16.90
CA ASP A 398 -10.75 7.97 17.87
C ASP A 398 -11.56 6.80 17.27
N ALA A 399 -11.94 6.88 15.99
CA ALA A 399 -12.54 5.76 15.27
C ALA A 399 -11.58 4.56 15.15
N LEU A 400 -10.29 4.79 14.91
CA LEU A 400 -9.26 3.75 14.83
C LEU A 400 -9.02 3.08 16.17
N SER A 401 -8.95 3.85 17.26
CA SER A 401 -8.77 3.28 18.60
C SER A 401 -9.98 2.44 18.99
N CYS A 402 -11.20 2.95 18.75
CA CYS A 402 -12.43 2.21 18.99
C CYS A 402 -12.51 0.94 18.13
N TRP A 403 -12.18 1.04 16.84
CA TRP A 403 -12.15 -0.09 15.93
C TRP A 403 -11.13 -1.14 16.37
N ALA A 404 -9.88 -0.74 16.63
CA ALA A 404 -8.80 -1.64 17.03
C ALA A 404 -9.15 -2.40 18.31
N VAL A 405 -9.64 -1.71 19.34
CA VAL A 405 -10.07 -2.33 20.60
C VAL A 405 -11.24 -3.29 20.34
N SER A 406 -12.26 -2.86 19.60
CA SER A 406 -13.44 -3.70 19.32
C SER A 406 -13.13 -4.95 18.50
N PHE A 407 -12.17 -4.84 17.57
CA PHE A 407 -11.81 -5.93 16.67
C PHE A 407 -10.91 -6.95 17.39
N GLN A 408 -9.99 -6.48 18.22
CA GLN A 408 -9.15 -7.34 19.05
C GLN A 408 -9.95 -8.03 20.16
N SER A 409 -10.92 -7.34 20.76
CA SER A 409 -11.78 -7.89 21.82
C SER A 409 -12.84 -8.85 21.29
N SER A 410 -13.10 -8.88 19.98
CA SER A 410 -13.96 -9.90 19.40
C SER A 410 -13.31 -11.28 19.60
N ILE A 411 -13.85 -12.14 20.45
CA ILE A 411 -13.32 -13.50 20.63
C ILE A 411 -14.06 -14.41 19.66
N HIS A 412 -13.35 -15.31 18.97
CA HIS A 412 -14.00 -16.33 18.16
C HIS A 412 -14.76 -17.29 19.10
N PRO A 413 -16.09 -17.44 18.96
CA PRO A 413 -16.83 -18.36 19.80
C PRO A 413 -16.36 -19.79 19.50
N LEU A 414 -15.82 -20.47 20.53
CA LEU A 414 -15.34 -21.85 20.45
C LEU A 414 -16.47 -22.88 20.24
N THR A 415 -17.73 -22.46 20.36
CA THR A 415 -18.92 -23.31 20.19
C THR A 415 -19.36 -23.39 18.74
N GLU A 416 -19.65 -24.61 18.27
CA GLU A 416 -20.04 -24.97 16.88
C GLU A 416 -21.27 -24.23 16.34
N VAL A 417 -22.08 -23.60 17.20
CA VAL A 417 -23.19 -22.72 16.78
C VAL A 417 -22.65 -21.30 16.63
N GLN A 418 -22.15 -20.98 15.44
CA GLN A 418 -21.75 -19.61 15.11
C GLN A 418 -22.99 -18.69 15.15
N ASN A 419 -23.00 -17.74 16.09
CA ASN A 419 -24.05 -16.72 16.16
C ASN A 419 -23.98 -15.83 14.91
N GLU A 420 -25.06 -15.78 14.13
CA GLU A 420 -25.18 -14.93 12.93
C GLU A 420 -24.88 -13.45 13.25
N GLU A 421 -25.28 -12.99 14.43
CA GLU A 421 -25.01 -11.63 14.92
C GLU A 421 -23.51 -11.33 15.07
N TRP A 422 -22.73 -12.31 15.54
CA TRP A 422 -21.27 -12.17 15.66
C TRP A 422 -20.61 -12.10 14.29
N LEU A 423 -21.05 -12.92 13.33
CA LEU A 423 -20.55 -12.88 11.95
C LEU A 423 -20.90 -11.55 11.27
N ARG A 424 -22.11 -11.02 11.49
CA ARG A 424 -22.52 -9.69 11.00
C ARG A 424 -21.71 -8.56 11.65
N LEU A 425 -21.34 -8.69 12.92
CA LEU A 425 -20.42 -7.77 13.59
C LEU A 425 -19.01 -7.85 12.98
N LEU A 426 -18.48 -9.06 12.80
CA LEU A 426 -17.15 -9.27 12.20
C LEU A 426 -17.08 -8.72 10.78
N LEU A 427 -18.11 -8.99 9.97
CA LEU A 427 -18.32 -8.39 8.65
C LEU A 427 -18.24 -6.86 8.68
N LYS A 428 -18.98 -6.24 9.62
CA LYS A 428 -18.97 -4.78 9.79
C LYS A 428 -17.58 -4.27 10.19
N GLN A 429 -16.88 -4.97 11.09
CA GLN A 429 -15.56 -4.57 11.55
C GLN A 429 -14.50 -4.71 10.45
N ILE A 430 -14.54 -5.76 9.62
CA ILE A 430 -13.66 -5.91 8.46
C ILE A 430 -13.88 -4.76 7.48
N MET A 431 -15.15 -4.49 7.12
CA MET A 431 -15.49 -3.36 6.24
C MET A 431 -15.02 -2.01 6.79
N GLN A 432 -15.22 -1.76 8.09
CA GLN A 432 -14.75 -0.53 8.73
C GLN A 432 -13.23 -0.41 8.70
N GLY A 433 -12.50 -1.49 8.98
CA GLY A 433 -11.04 -1.50 8.93
C GLY A 433 -10.48 -1.22 7.54
N VAL A 434 -11.09 -1.81 6.51
CA VAL A 434 -10.71 -1.58 5.10
C VAL A 434 -10.94 -0.13 4.70
N ILE A 435 -12.12 0.45 5.01
CA ILE A 435 -12.45 1.84 4.67
C ILE A 435 -11.53 2.81 5.44
N LEU A 436 -11.20 2.51 6.70
CA LEU A 436 -10.28 3.31 7.51
C LEU A 436 -8.85 3.29 6.94
N ALA A 437 -8.37 2.12 6.52
CA ALA A 437 -7.05 1.96 5.90
C ALA A 437 -6.95 2.77 4.60
N ASP A 438 -7.93 2.60 3.70
CA ASP A 438 -7.96 3.29 2.42
C ASP A 438 -8.03 4.82 2.60
N ARG A 439 -8.91 5.31 3.49
CA ARG A 439 -9.01 6.75 3.77
C ARG A 439 -7.71 7.33 4.31
N LEU A 440 -7.08 6.65 5.27
CA LEU A 440 -5.78 7.09 5.79
C LEU A 440 -4.72 7.10 4.70
N HIS A 441 -4.65 6.05 3.88
CA HIS A 441 -3.70 5.94 2.79
C HIS A 441 -3.85 7.11 1.81
N VAL A 442 -5.06 7.32 1.31
CA VAL A 442 -5.39 8.41 0.39
C VAL A 442 -5.04 9.77 0.98
N LEU A 443 -5.36 10.03 2.27
CA LEU A 443 -5.04 11.30 2.92
C LEU A 443 -3.52 11.52 3.04
N VAL A 444 -2.75 10.48 3.42
CA VAL A 444 -1.29 10.56 3.53
C VAL A 444 -0.66 10.85 2.18
N VAL A 445 -1.01 10.07 1.15
CA VAL A 445 -0.43 10.21 -0.19
C VAL A 445 -0.84 11.55 -0.81
N SER A 446 -2.11 11.97 -0.68
CA SER A 446 -2.60 13.29 -1.13
C SER A 446 -1.81 14.44 -0.51
N MET A 447 -1.63 14.40 0.81
CA MET A 447 -0.89 15.45 1.53
C MET A 447 0.56 15.53 1.09
N LEU A 448 1.23 14.38 1.07
CA LEU A 448 2.63 14.29 0.69
C LEU A 448 2.82 14.80 -0.75
N ASP A 449 2.05 14.28 -1.72
CA ASP A 449 2.22 14.58 -3.14
C ASP A 449 1.84 16.01 -3.50
N LEU A 450 0.78 16.57 -2.91
CA LEU A 450 0.41 17.97 -3.17
C LEU A 450 1.45 18.94 -2.62
N HIS A 451 1.92 18.72 -1.39
CA HIS A 451 2.98 19.56 -0.81
C HIS A 451 4.29 19.49 -1.59
N ALA A 452 4.65 18.30 -2.10
CA ALA A 452 5.82 18.16 -2.97
C ALA A 452 5.59 18.83 -4.34
N SER A 453 4.41 18.69 -4.92
CA SER A 453 4.11 19.23 -6.26
C SER A 453 3.99 20.75 -6.31
N LEU A 454 3.48 21.35 -5.23
CA LEU A 454 3.32 22.79 -5.11
C LEU A 454 4.54 23.45 -4.44
N GLU A 455 5.55 22.65 -4.08
CA GLU A 455 6.76 23.09 -3.37
C GLU A 455 6.46 23.87 -2.08
N VAL A 456 5.34 23.54 -1.41
CA VAL A 456 4.91 24.20 -0.18
C VAL A 456 5.50 23.44 1.02
N PRO A 457 6.34 24.06 1.86
CA PRO A 457 6.99 23.37 2.97
C PRO A 457 5.99 22.90 4.03
N LEU A 458 6.22 21.70 4.56
CA LEU A 458 5.42 21.12 5.64
C LEU A 458 5.83 21.71 6.99
N LYS A 459 4.86 22.23 7.75
CA LYS A 459 5.08 22.66 9.14
C LYS A 459 5.41 21.45 10.02
N ARG A 460 6.29 21.63 11.02
CA ARG A 460 6.75 20.56 11.93
C ARG A 460 5.62 19.78 12.61
N GLU A 461 4.55 20.46 13.01
CA GLU A 461 3.36 19.83 13.61
C GLU A 461 2.69 18.84 12.65
N ARG A 462 2.60 19.19 11.36
CA ARG A 462 2.01 18.33 10.33
C ARG A 462 2.90 17.13 10.04
N VAL A 463 4.21 17.32 10.07
CA VAL A 463 5.17 16.20 9.91
C VAL A 463 5.00 15.17 11.03
N LYS A 464 4.76 15.61 12.28
CA LYS A 464 4.45 14.71 13.41
C LYS A 464 3.14 13.95 13.21
N SER A 465 2.10 14.64 12.78
CA SER A 465 0.79 14.02 12.58
C SER A 465 0.77 13.08 11.35
N LEU A 466 1.52 13.39 10.29
CA LEU A 466 1.77 12.47 9.17
C LEU A 466 2.50 11.19 9.61
N CYS A 467 3.53 11.32 10.44
CA CYS A 467 4.21 10.17 11.04
C CYS A 467 3.23 9.29 11.82
N HIS A 468 2.31 9.89 12.59
CA HIS A 468 1.27 9.13 13.28
C HIS A 468 0.33 8.39 12.32
N MET A 469 -0.10 9.01 11.21
CA MET A 469 -0.96 8.34 10.22
C MET A 469 -0.26 7.15 9.57
N ILE A 470 1.03 7.27 9.23
CA ILE A 470 1.81 6.18 8.62
C ILE A 470 1.96 5.02 9.61
N VAL A 471 2.26 5.32 10.88
CA VAL A 471 2.30 4.30 11.93
C VAL A 471 0.92 3.65 12.09
N SER A 472 -0.16 4.44 12.10
CA SER A 472 -1.54 3.91 12.18
C SER A 472 -1.89 3.01 11.01
N LEU A 473 -1.46 3.31 9.78
CA LEU A 473 -1.62 2.41 8.62
C LEU A 473 -0.95 1.06 8.87
N LYS A 474 0.30 1.06 9.38
CA LYS A 474 1.01 -0.17 9.71
C LYS A 474 0.38 -0.95 10.86
N VAL A 475 -0.16 -0.25 11.85
CA VAL A 475 -0.92 -0.86 12.95
C VAL A 475 -2.17 -1.57 12.43
N ILE A 476 -2.93 -0.97 11.50
CA ILE A 476 -4.11 -1.61 10.90
C ILE A 476 -3.71 -2.92 10.18
N GLY A 477 -2.69 -2.88 9.34
CA GLY A 477 -2.20 -4.09 8.66
C GLY A 477 -1.77 -5.18 9.63
N ASN A 478 -1.11 -4.80 10.72
CA ASN A 478 -0.71 -5.72 11.77
C ASN A 478 -1.92 -6.35 12.50
N ILE A 479 -2.95 -5.57 12.80
CA ILE A 479 -4.17 -6.06 13.44
C ILE A 479 -4.89 -7.09 12.56
N PHE A 480 -4.98 -6.85 11.25
CA PHE A 480 -5.55 -7.80 10.30
C PHE A 480 -4.75 -9.10 10.23
N GLN A 481 -3.42 -9.02 10.30
CA GLN A 481 -2.55 -10.19 10.30
C GLN A 481 -2.66 -11.01 11.58
N MET A 482 -2.59 -10.37 12.75
CA MET A 482 -2.74 -11.03 14.05
C MET A 482 -4.06 -11.79 14.17
N ARG A 483 -5.12 -11.27 13.53
CA ARG A 483 -6.45 -11.89 13.49
C ARG A 483 -6.69 -12.73 12.24
N GLY A 484 -5.69 -12.89 11.38
CA GLY A 484 -5.81 -13.53 10.08
C GLY A 484 -6.39 -14.94 10.17
N SER A 485 -5.87 -15.79 11.07
CA SER A 485 -6.37 -17.16 11.25
C SER A 485 -7.87 -17.22 11.59
N SER A 486 -8.34 -16.38 12.50
CA SER A 486 -9.75 -16.31 12.89
C SER A 486 -10.65 -15.79 11.76
N ILE A 487 -10.15 -14.82 10.99
CA ILE A 487 -10.88 -14.29 9.83
C ILE A 487 -11.02 -15.38 8.77
N VAL A 488 -9.93 -16.08 8.44
CA VAL A 488 -9.91 -17.15 7.43
C VAL A 488 -10.89 -18.28 7.77
N GLN A 489 -10.93 -18.70 9.04
CA GLN A 489 -11.89 -19.73 9.48
C GLN A 489 -13.35 -19.27 9.37
N SER A 490 -13.63 -18.00 9.66
CA SER A 490 -14.98 -17.44 9.62
C SER A 490 -15.39 -16.98 8.21
N PHE A 491 -14.45 -16.92 7.28
CA PHE A 491 -14.62 -16.30 5.96
C PHE A 491 -15.74 -16.93 5.12
N PRO A 492 -15.84 -18.28 4.99
CA PRO A 492 -16.94 -18.89 4.22
C PRO A 492 -18.32 -18.54 4.80
N HIS A 493 -18.43 -18.46 6.12
CA HIS A 493 -19.68 -18.13 6.79
C HIS A 493 -20.08 -16.66 6.59
N ILE A 494 -19.11 -15.73 6.60
CA ILE A 494 -19.36 -14.33 6.26
C ILE A 494 -19.89 -14.20 4.83
N MET A 495 -19.32 -14.95 3.89
CA MET A 495 -19.75 -14.95 2.49
C MET A 495 -21.17 -15.49 2.35
N ASN A 496 -21.49 -16.60 3.04
CA ASN A 496 -22.83 -17.19 3.05
C ASN A 496 -23.89 -16.23 3.59
N ILE A 497 -23.59 -15.39 4.57
CA ILE A 497 -24.55 -14.37 5.08
C ILE A 497 -24.90 -13.36 3.99
N ILE A 498 -23.89 -12.86 3.26
CA ILE A 498 -24.14 -11.87 2.21
C ILE A 498 -24.88 -12.51 1.04
N GLN A 499 -24.51 -13.74 0.68
CA GLN A 499 -25.22 -14.53 -0.33
C GLN A 499 -26.69 -14.75 0.07
N SER A 500 -26.94 -15.20 1.31
CA SER A 500 -28.29 -15.38 1.86
C SER A 500 -29.11 -14.08 1.88
N ASP A 501 -28.50 -12.95 2.23
CA ASP A 501 -29.18 -11.64 2.19
C ASP A 501 -29.59 -11.24 0.75
N ILE A 502 -28.79 -11.61 -0.25
CA ILE A 502 -29.10 -11.38 -1.68
C ILE A 502 -30.14 -12.40 -2.17
N GLU A 503 -30.00 -13.67 -1.81
CA GLU A 503 -30.94 -14.75 -2.15
C GLU A 503 -32.34 -14.44 -1.61
N GLY A 504 -32.44 -13.96 -0.38
CA GLY A 504 -33.71 -13.53 0.22
C GLY A 504 -34.41 -12.42 -0.56
N LEU A 505 -33.66 -11.59 -1.29
CA LEU A 505 -34.23 -10.58 -2.19
C LEU A 505 -34.67 -11.19 -3.53
N ILE A 506 -33.99 -12.22 -4.04
CA ILE A 506 -34.24 -12.78 -5.39
C ILE A 506 -35.28 -13.91 -5.37
N LEU A 507 -35.27 -14.76 -4.34
CA LEU A 507 -36.12 -15.95 -4.21
C LEU A 507 -37.63 -15.65 -4.35
N PRO A 508 -38.19 -14.58 -3.74
CA PRO A 508 -39.60 -14.25 -3.90
C PRO A 508 -39.99 -14.00 -5.36
N PHE A 509 -39.06 -13.52 -6.19
CA PHE A 509 -39.31 -13.26 -7.60
C PHE A 509 -39.28 -14.53 -8.45
N LYS A 510 -38.42 -15.50 -8.12
CA LYS A 510 -38.48 -16.85 -8.72
C LYS A 510 -39.87 -17.45 -8.55
N VAL A 511 -40.41 -17.41 -7.33
CA VAL A 511 -41.74 -17.95 -7.01
C VAL A 511 -42.84 -17.20 -7.77
N LYS A 512 -42.78 -15.86 -7.82
CA LYS A 512 -43.74 -15.04 -8.59
C LYS A 512 -43.71 -15.37 -10.07
N LEU A 513 -42.53 -15.43 -10.70
CA LEU A 513 -42.38 -15.75 -12.13
C LEU A 513 -42.88 -17.16 -12.45
N GLN A 514 -42.57 -18.16 -11.62
CA GLN A 514 -43.09 -19.52 -11.79
C GLN A 514 -44.61 -19.58 -11.68
N SER A 515 -45.20 -18.79 -10.77
CA SER A 515 -46.65 -18.72 -10.60
C SER A 515 -47.36 -18.06 -11.79
N GLU A 516 -46.78 -17.01 -12.38
CA GLU A 516 -47.31 -16.34 -13.57
C GLU A 516 -47.18 -17.22 -14.82
N LEU A 517 -46.07 -17.96 -14.95
CA LEU A 517 -45.89 -18.95 -16.01
C LEU A 517 -46.95 -20.06 -15.93
N ALA A 518 -47.19 -20.58 -14.71
CA ALA A 518 -48.19 -21.60 -14.45
C ALA A 518 -49.62 -21.12 -14.80
N LYS A 519 -49.97 -19.88 -14.45
CA LYS A 519 -51.25 -19.25 -14.81
C LYS A 519 -51.40 -19.09 -16.33
N GLY A 520 -50.35 -18.67 -17.04
CA GLY A 520 -50.31 -18.57 -18.51
C GLY A 520 -50.57 -19.92 -19.19
N THR A 521 -49.95 -21.00 -18.70
CA THR A 521 -50.20 -22.36 -19.24
C THR A 521 -51.61 -22.88 -19.00
N GLN A 522 -52.29 -22.52 -17.90
CA GLN A 522 -53.69 -22.94 -17.68
C GLN A 522 -54.69 -22.17 -18.55
N ALA A 523 -54.45 -20.89 -18.82
CA ALA A 523 -55.27 -20.11 -19.77
C ALA A 523 -55.10 -20.58 -21.23
N SER A 524 -53.96 -21.20 -21.57
CA SER A 524 -53.70 -21.74 -22.91
C SER A 524 -54.54 -22.99 -23.27
N LYS A 525 -54.99 -23.78 -22.26
CA LYS A 525 -55.84 -24.96 -22.49
C LYS A 525 -57.31 -24.61 -22.77
N LEU A 526 -57.77 -23.41 -22.40
CA LEU A 526 -59.13 -22.92 -22.67
C LEU A 526 -59.20 -21.94 -23.85
N GLY A 527 -58.06 -21.56 -24.43
CA GLY A 527 -57.93 -20.43 -25.36
C GLY A 527 -57.26 -20.78 -26.70
N LEU A 528 -57.87 -21.66 -27.49
CA LEU A 528 -57.50 -21.89 -28.90
C LEU A 528 -57.50 -20.60 -29.76
N PHE A 529 -58.15 -19.52 -29.29
CA PHE A 529 -58.24 -18.22 -29.97
C PHE A 529 -57.10 -17.21 -29.68
N ASN A 530 -56.21 -17.44 -28.71
CA ASN A 530 -55.12 -16.49 -28.39
C ASN A 530 -53.87 -16.64 -29.28
N SER A 531 -53.84 -17.60 -30.20
CA SER A 531 -52.72 -17.83 -31.12
C SER A 531 -52.52 -16.69 -32.14
N LEU A 532 -53.51 -15.80 -32.30
CA LEU A 532 -53.53 -14.62 -33.18
C LEU A 532 -53.01 -13.34 -32.52
N SER A 533 -52.80 -13.34 -31.20
CA SER A 533 -52.27 -12.18 -30.48
C SER A 533 -50.75 -12.24 -30.45
N ARG A 534 -50.09 -11.54 -31.39
CA ARG A 534 -48.62 -11.40 -31.48
C ARG A 534 -47.97 -10.97 -30.15
N GLY A 535 -48.72 -10.31 -29.26
CA GLY A 535 -48.26 -9.89 -27.92
C GLY A 535 -48.24 -10.97 -26.84
N GLY A 536 -48.94 -12.11 -26.98
CA GLY A 536 -48.94 -13.18 -25.97
C GLY A 536 -47.63 -13.97 -25.93
N ARG A 537 -47.12 -14.36 -27.11
CA ARG A 537 -45.83 -15.07 -27.23
C ARG A 537 -44.64 -14.21 -26.76
N ASP A 538 -44.67 -12.91 -27.06
CA ASP A 538 -43.61 -11.99 -26.63
C ASP A 538 -43.57 -11.85 -25.09
N MET A 539 -44.71 -11.90 -24.40
CA MET A 539 -44.76 -11.87 -22.94
C MET A 539 -44.30 -13.18 -22.30
N ASP A 540 -44.67 -14.32 -22.87
CA ASP A 540 -44.19 -15.62 -22.39
C ASP A 540 -42.68 -15.77 -22.58
N THR A 541 -42.11 -15.29 -23.70
CA THR A 541 -40.65 -15.27 -23.91
C THR A 541 -39.93 -14.38 -22.89
N LYS A 542 -40.50 -13.24 -22.52
CA LYS A 542 -39.95 -12.36 -21.47
C LYS A 542 -39.97 -13.00 -20.08
N LEU A 543 -41.04 -13.73 -19.77
CA LEU A 543 -41.17 -14.46 -18.50
C LEU A 543 -40.16 -15.61 -18.44
N MET A 544 -39.96 -16.32 -19.55
CA MET A 544 -38.94 -17.39 -19.64
C MET A 544 -37.52 -16.85 -19.56
N ASP A 545 -37.21 -15.78 -20.29
CA ASP A 545 -35.89 -15.12 -20.24
C ASP A 545 -35.60 -14.59 -18.82
N SER A 546 -36.56 -13.91 -18.18
CA SER A 546 -36.39 -13.41 -16.81
C SER A 546 -36.25 -14.53 -15.78
N LEU A 547 -37.00 -15.64 -15.92
CA LEU A 547 -36.85 -16.80 -15.04
C LEU A 547 -35.46 -17.42 -15.21
N SER A 548 -34.98 -17.57 -16.44
CA SER A 548 -33.64 -18.12 -16.71
C SER A 548 -32.52 -17.24 -16.12
N LEU A 549 -32.61 -15.91 -16.23
CA LEU A 549 -31.67 -14.97 -15.61
C LEU A 549 -31.69 -15.04 -14.08
N VAL A 550 -32.87 -15.21 -13.47
CA VAL A 550 -33.01 -15.39 -12.03
C VAL A 550 -32.41 -16.73 -11.57
N LEU A 551 -32.61 -17.81 -12.33
CA LEU A 551 -32.02 -19.11 -12.02
C LEU A 551 -30.49 -19.07 -12.11
N VAL A 552 -29.94 -18.48 -13.17
CA VAL A 552 -28.48 -18.28 -13.30
C VAL A 552 -27.96 -17.41 -12.16
N SER A 553 -28.68 -16.35 -11.78
CA SER A 553 -28.30 -15.49 -10.65
C SER A 553 -28.22 -16.27 -9.33
N LEU A 554 -29.17 -17.17 -9.05
CA LEU A 554 -29.16 -18.03 -7.87
C LEU A 554 -28.03 -19.08 -7.93
N GLN A 555 -27.77 -19.67 -9.11
CA GLN A 555 -26.65 -20.59 -9.30
C GLN A 555 -25.30 -19.91 -9.04
N MET A 556 -25.14 -18.65 -9.47
CA MET A 556 -23.91 -17.89 -9.23
C MET A 556 -23.71 -17.55 -7.75
N LEU A 557 -24.79 -17.42 -6.97
CA LEU A 557 -24.74 -17.19 -5.53
C LEU A 557 -24.40 -18.45 -4.73
N GLY A 558 -24.89 -19.63 -5.15
CA GLY A 558 -24.74 -20.90 -4.42
C GLY A 558 -23.36 -21.57 -4.43
N GLY A 559 -22.25 -20.82 -4.55
CA GLY A 559 -20.90 -21.40 -4.49
C GLY A 559 -19.84 -20.45 -3.92
N GLY A 560 -18.55 -20.73 -4.19
CA GLY A 560 -17.39 -20.13 -3.51
C GLY A 560 -17.17 -18.61 -3.68
N GLY A 561 -18.14 -17.88 -4.25
CA GLY A 561 -18.11 -16.42 -4.30
C GLY A 561 -16.95 -15.84 -5.11
N SER A 562 -16.40 -16.57 -6.08
CA SER A 562 -15.28 -16.11 -6.93
C SER A 562 -15.60 -14.79 -7.64
N THR A 563 -14.56 -14.04 -8.01
CA THR A 563 -14.69 -12.82 -8.83
C THR A 563 -15.42 -13.10 -10.15
N LYS A 564 -15.21 -14.29 -10.73
CA LYS A 564 -15.90 -14.78 -11.94
C LYS A 564 -17.42 -14.82 -11.74
N ARG A 565 -17.89 -15.54 -10.71
CA ARG A 565 -19.34 -15.67 -10.41
C ARG A 565 -19.97 -14.32 -10.06
N GLN A 566 -19.26 -13.47 -9.32
CA GLN A 566 -19.73 -12.14 -8.98
C GLN A 566 -19.96 -11.25 -10.21
N LEU A 567 -19.09 -11.35 -11.22
CA LEU A 567 -19.22 -10.60 -12.46
C LEU A 567 -20.38 -11.12 -13.30
N ILE A 568 -20.49 -12.44 -13.49
CA ILE A 568 -21.60 -13.08 -14.23
C ILE A 568 -22.94 -12.71 -13.57
N PHE A 569 -23.01 -12.77 -12.23
CA PHE A 569 -24.17 -12.34 -11.48
C PHE A 569 -24.54 -10.87 -11.78
N SER A 570 -23.55 -9.98 -11.79
CA SER A 570 -23.78 -8.55 -12.04
C SER A 570 -24.29 -8.29 -13.48
N VAL A 571 -23.75 -8.99 -14.47
CA VAL A 571 -24.22 -8.92 -15.87
C VAL A 571 -25.64 -9.48 -15.99
N ALA A 572 -25.95 -10.59 -15.32
CA ALA A 572 -27.29 -11.16 -15.30
C ALA A 572 -28.32 -10.21 -14.63
N GLN A 573 -27.92 -9.50 -13.56
CA GLN A 573 -28.76 -8.49 -12.91
C GLN A 573 -29.04 -7.29 -13.82
N ASP A 574 -28.03 -6.79 -14.55
CA ASP A 574 -28.21 -5.69 -15.50
C ASP A 574 -29.12 -6.10 -16.68
N ALA A 575 -28.97 -7.34 -17.18
CA ALA A 575 -29.86 -7.91 -18.18
C ALA A 575 -31.30 -8.03 -17.65
N LEU A 576 -31.47 -8.46 -16.39
CA LEU A 576 -32.78 -8.56 -15.73
C LEU A 576 -33.43 -7.18 -15.56
N GLN A 577 -32.66 -6.16 -15.15
CA GLN A 577 -33.13 -4.78 -15.06
C GLN A 577 -33.58 -4.27 -16.45
N SER A 578 -32.89 -4.67 -17.51
CA SER A 578 -33.19 -4.27 -18.88
C SER A 578 -34.52 -4.82 -19.43
N ILE A 579 -35.00 -5.94 -18.88
CA ILE A 579 -36.32 -6.51 -19.21
C ILE A 579 -37.44 -5.63 -18.65
N GLY A 580 -37.24 -5.00 -17.48
CA GLY A 580 -38.13 -3.95 -16.95
C GLY A 580 -39.53 -4.41 -16.56
N HIS A 581 -39.68 -5.69 -16.22
CA HIS A 581 -40.94 -6.33 -15.81
C HIS A 581 -41.04 -6.64 -14.30
N LEU A 582 -39.98 -6.41 -13.52
CA LEU A 582 -39.91 -6.78 -12.11
C LEU A 582 -39.58 -5.58 -11.22
N ASP A 583 -40.37 -5.38 -10.17
CA ASP A 583 -40.12 -4.41 -9.10
C ASP A 583 -39.07 -4.96 -8.10
N ILE A 584 -37.83 -5.14 -8.56
CA ILE A 584 -36.70 -5.54 -7.72
C ILE A 584 -35.97 -4.27 -7.26
N ASP A 585 -35.59 -4.22 -5.99
CA ASP A 585 -34.68 -3.20 -5.47
C ASP A 585 -33.23 -3.50 -5.92
N PHE A 586 -32.97 -3.27 -7.21
CA PHE A 586 -31.65 -3.47 -7.83
C PHE A 586 -30.57 -2.61 -7.17
N LEU A 587 -30.93 -1.45 -6.58
CA LEU A 587 -30.00 -0.59 -5.85
C LEU A 587 -29.49 -1.28 -4.57
N ARG A 588 -30.38 -1.93 -3.81
CA ARG A 588 -29.98 -2.69 -2.62
C ARG A 588 -29.11 -3.89 -2.97
N ILE A 589 -29.43 -4.63 -4.04
CA ILE A 589 -28.61 -5.75 -4.51
C ILE A 589 -27.21 -5.26 -4.91
N ARG A 590 -27.11 -4.16 -5.67
CA ARG A 590 -25.82 -3.57 -6.06
C ARG A 590 -24.98 -3.15 -4.85
N ARG A 591 -25.60 -2.59 -3.81
CA ARG A 591 -24.91 -2.24 -2.55
C ARG A 591 -24.42 -3.46 -1.76
N LEU A 592 -25.13 -4.58 -1.80
CA LEU A 592 -24.67 -5.82 -1.17
C LEU A 592 -23.53 -6.44 -1.98
N MET A 593 -23.63 -6.43 -3.31
CA MET A 593 -22.57 -6.91 -4.20
C MET A 593 -21.29 -6.08 -4.09
N SER A 594 -21.37 -4.76 -3.91
CA SER A 594 -20.17 -3.94 -3.69
C SER A 594 -19.47 -4.30 -2.38
N LYS A 595 -20.22 -4.59 -1.31
CA LYS A 595 -19.65 -5.12 -0.06
C LYS A 595 -19.02 -6.50 -0.28
N PHE A 596 -19.71 -7.39 -0.98
CA PHE A 596 -19.22 -8.73 -1.31
C PHE A 596 -17.90 -8.71 -2.07
N ARG A 597 -17.75 -7.80 -3.06
CA ARG A 597 -16.49 -7.56 -3.79
C ARG A 597 -15.35 -7.09 -2.89
N ILE A 598 -15.63 -6.20 -1.94
CA ILE A 598 -14.60 -5.70 -1.01
C ILE A 598 -14.15 -6.80 -0.05
N ILE A 599 -15.09 -7.64 0.41
CA ILE A 599 -14.79 -8.70 1.38
C ILE A 599 -14.08 -9.86 0.71
N SER A 600 -14.48 -10.25 -0.51
CA SER A 600 -13.76 -11.28 -1.26
C SER A 600 -12.29 -10.93 -1.49
N ASN A 601 -11.99 -9.65 -1.72
CA ASN A 601 -10.63 -9.17 -1.99
C ASN A 601 -9.99 -8.38 -0.83
N PHE A 602 -10.49 -8.52 0.40
CA PHE A 602 -10.10 -7.64 1.51
C PHE A 602 -8.59 -7.71 1.80
N GLN A 603 -7.96 -8.88 1.68
CA GLN A 603 -6.54 -9.05 1.93
C GLN A 603 -5.68 -8.28 0.92
N SER A 604 -6.03 -8.34 -0.38
CA SER A 604 -5.35 -7.56 -1.42
C SER A 604 -5.52 -6.07 -1.16
N ILE A 605 -6.76 -5.62 -0.92
CA ILE A 605 -7.07 -4.21 -0.68
C ILE A 605 -6.32 -3.69 0.55
N VAL A 606 -6.33 -4.41 1.67
CA VAL A 606 -5.59 -4.02 2.88
C VAL A 606 -4.09 -4.00 2.62
N SER A 607 -3.56 -4.99 1.88
CA SER A 607 -2.13 -5.02 1.56
C SER A 607 -1.70 -3.83 0.70
N GLU A 608 -2.54 -3.39 -0.24
CA GLU A 608 -2.31 -2.22 -1.10
C GLU A 608 -2.45 -0.91 -0.31
N SER A 609 -3.48 -0.77 0.53
CA SER A 609 -3.67 0.43 1.36
C SER A 609 -2.59 0.60 2.44
N VAL A 610 -2.02 -0.50 2.95
CA VAL A 610 -0.95 -0.47 3.96
C VAL A 610 0.44 -0.38 3.32
N ASP A 611 0.54 -0.56 2.00
CA ASP A 611 1.79 -0.39 1.26
C ASP A 611 2.23 1.08 1.27
N CYS A 612 3.37 1.32 1.88
CA CYS A 612 4.01 2.62 2.02
C CYS A 612 5.17 2.78 1.02
N SER A 613 5.19 1.99 -0.07
CA SER A 613 6.21 2.02 -1.12
C SER A 613 6.45 3.42 -1.72
N PHE A 614 5.43 4.30 -1.72
CA PHE A 614 5.57 5.71 -2.12
C PHE A 614 6.60 6.51 -1.29
N LEU A 615 6.94 6.06 -0.08
CA LEU A 615 7.98 6.68 0.76
C LEU A 615 9.39 6.50 0.19
N TYR A 616 9.60 5.56 -0.73
CA TYR A 616 10.87 5.40 -1.45
C TYR A 616 11.33 6.72 -2.08
N TRP A 617 10.40 7.48 -2.66
CA TRP A 617 10.67 8.77 -3.29
C TRP A 617 11.01 9.89 -2.29
N ARG A 618 10.84 9.64 -0.98
CA ARG A 618 10.94 10.63 0.11
C ARG A 618 11.78 10.13 1.28
N ARG A 619 12.87 9.42 0.97
CA ARG A 619 13.77 8.81 1.96
C ARG A 619 14.32 9.77 3.03
N GLU A 620 14.47 11.05 2.70
CA GLU A 620 14.96 12.09 3.63
C GLU A 620 14.05 12.29 4.86
N MET A 621 12.76 11.95 4.72
CA MET A 621 11.80 12.04 5.83
C MET A 621 12.09 11.03 6.94
N ALA A 622 12.81 9.93 6.64
CA ALA A 622 13.15 8.90 7.62
C ALA A 622 13.95 9.46 8.79
N GLN A 623 15.01 10.22 8.51
CA GLN A 623 15.86 10.84 9.54
C GLN A 623 15.06 11.83 10.40
N THR A 624 14.20 12.62 9.76
CA THR A 624 13.34 13.59 10.46
C THR A 624 12.34 12.90 11.39
N TRP A 625 11.75 11.77 10.98
CA TRP A 625 10.80 11.04 11.83
C TRP A 625 11.47 10.29 12.97
N LEU A 626 12.62 9.66 12.72
CA LEU A 626 13.39 8.95 13.74
C LEU A 626 13.90 9.89 14.83
N SER A 627 14.43 11.06 14.46
CA SER A 627 14.87 12.09 15.42
C SER A 627 13.73 12.62 16.29
N MET A 628 12.53 12.79 15.71
CA MET A 628 11.35 13.21 16.47
C MET A 628 10.89 12.16 17.48
N ILE A 629 10.97 10.88 17.15
CA ILE A 629 10.61 9.79 18.07
C ILE A 629 11.61 9.66 19.19
N TYR A 630 12.90 9.84 18.91
CA TYR A 630 13.92 9.89 19.95
C TYR A 630 13.64 11.01 20.97
N GLY A 631 13.05 12.14 20.52
CA GLY A 631 12.61 13.22 21.41
C GLY A 631 11.41 12.88 22.32
N ASP A 632 10.56 11.92 21.93
CA ASP A 632 9.34 11.52 22.63
C ASP A 632 9.47 10.07 23.16
N ASN A 633 9.92 9.89 24.40
CA ASN A 633 10.17 8.55 24.97
C ASN A 633 8.96 7.59 24.88
N SER A 634 7.72 8.08 24.93
CA SER A 634 6.51 7.24 24.96
C SER A 634 6.22 6.45 23.67
N LYS A 635 7.00 6.65 22.61
CA LYS A 635 6.75 6.14 21.25
C LYS A 635 7.81 5.13 20.78
N SER A 636 8.55 4.47 21.69
CA SER A 636 9.59 3.51 21.32
C SER A 636 9.10 2.40 20.37
N THR A 637 7.86 1.92 20.56
CA THR A 637 7.22 0.91 19.70
C THR A 637 6.96 1.37 18.26
N TRP A 638 7.02 2.68 17.97
CA TRP A 638 6.79 3.21 16.62
C TRP A 638 7.99 3.00 15.69
N ILE A 639 9.19 2.75 16.26
CA ILE A 639 10.41 2.56 15.48
C ILE A 639 10.25 1.40 14.50
N GLN A 640 9.75 0.25 14.96
CA GLN A 640 9.56 -0.91 14.08
C GLN A 640 8.57 -0.59 12.95
N PHE A 641 7.43 0.03 13.24
CA PHE A 641 6.44 0.37 12.22
C PHE A 641 6.96 1.36 11.18
N ILE A 642 7.84 2.29 11.57
CA ILE A 642 8.46 3.22 10.62
C ILE A 642 9.50 2.51 9.76
N LEU A 643 10.31 1.64 10.37
CA LEU A 643 11.24 0.81 9.61
C LEU A 643 10.49 -0.08 8.61
N ASP A 644 9.35 -0.67 8.99
CA ASP A 644 8.50 -1.43 8.09
C ASP A 644 7.92 -0.56 6.97
N ALA A 645 7.48 0.67 7.27
CA ALA A 645 6.95 1.60 6.28
C ALA A 645 7.99 2.00 5.23
N PHE A 646 9.25 2.25 5.63
CA PHE A 646 10.32 2.50 4.66
C PHE A 646 10.78 1.21 3.97
N SER A 647 10.70 0.07 4.65
CA SER A 647 11.06 -1.24 4.08
C SER A 647 10.11 -1.69 2.97
N ASP A 648 8.87 -1.19 2.91
CA ASP A 648 7.98 -1.44 1.77
C ASP A 648 8.56 -0.94 0.44
N GLY A 649 9.38 0.12 0.45
CA GLY A 649 10.12 0.57 -0.73
C GLY A 649 11.00 -0.54 -1.33
N LEU A 650 11.48 -1.49 -0.52
CA LEU A 650 12.21 -2.67 -1.01
C LEU A 650 11.33 -3.65 -1.77
N ARG A 651 10.02 -3.74 -1.45
CA ARG A 651 9.08 -4.58 -2.20
C ARG A 651 8.92 -4.05 -3.62
N LEU A 652 8.78 -2.75 -3.76
CA LEU A 652 8.71 -2.04 -5.03
C LEU A 652 9.99 -2.25 -5.88
N LEU A 653 11.17 -2.22 -5.25
CA LEU A 653 12.42 -2.55 -5.95
C LEU A 653 12.54 -4.02 -6.34
N LYS A 654 12.04 -4.95 -5.50
CA LYS A 654 12.00 -6.39 -5.82
C LYS A 654 11.09 -6.70 -7.01
N LEU A 655 9.92 -6.07 -7.07
CA LEU A 655 8.98 -6.21 -8.19
C LEU A 655 9.59 -5.76 -9.52
N CYS A 656 10.55 -4.83 -9.48
CA CYS A 656 11.21 -4.30 -10.66
C CYS A 656 12.47 -5.05 -11.08
N ASN A 657 12.76 -6.22 -10.47
CA ASN A 657 13.96 -7.02 -10.75
C ASN A 657 15.26 -6.19 -10.72
N VAL A 658 15.34 -5.16 -9.88
CA VAL A 658 16.53 -4.32 -9.77
C VAL A 658 17.66 -5.12 -9.11
N ASP A 659 18.91 -4.82 -9.50
CA ASP A 659 20.12 -5.47 -9.00
C ASP A 659 20.13 -5.66 -7.48
N LYS A 660 20.63 -6.82 -7.04
CA LYS A 660 20.77 -7.14 -5.60
C LYS A 660 21.62 -6.10 -4.83
N LEU A 661 22.45 -5.33 -5.54
CA LEU A 661 23.27 -4.27 -4.97
C LEU A 661 22.45 -3.05 -4.55
N THR A 662 21.47 -2.61 -5.35
CA THR A 662 20.62 -1.44 -5.03
C THR A 662 19.65 -1.75 -3.89
N LEU A 663 19.18 -3.00 -3.80
CA LEU A 663 18.39 -3.46 -2.66
C LEU A 663 19.19 -3.38 -1.36
N LYS A 664 20.46 -3.80 -1.39
CA LYS A 664 21.34 -3.74 -0.22
C LYS A 664 21.71 -2.31 0.15
N SER A 665 21.91 -1.42 -0.82
CA SER A 665 22.24 -0.02 -0.55
C SER A 665 21.06 0.74 0.08
N TYR A 666 19.82 0.51 -0.38
CA TYR A 666 18.65 1.14 0.26
C TYR A 666 18.41 0.63 1.68
N GLU A 667 18.60 -0.67 1.94
CA GLU A 667 18.53 -1.19 3.31
C GLU A 667 19.64 -0.59 4.19
N GLN A 668 20.86 -0.44 3.66
CA GLN A 668 21.96 0.23 4.35
C GLN A 668 21.64 1.69 4.68
N ASP A 669 20.96 2.43 3.80
CA ASP A 669 20.53 3.81 4.07
C ASP A 669 19.54 3.88 5.25
N ILE A 670 18.58 2.95 5.31
CA ILE A 670 17.65 2.84 6.45
C ILE A 670 18.41 2.52 7.73
N GLU A 671 19.35 1.58 7.66
CA GLU A 671 20.22 1.22 8.79
C GLU A 671 21.07 2.41 9.26
N ASN A 672 21.65 3.17 8.33
CA ASN A 672 22.45 4.36 8.62
C ASN A 672 21.60 5.46 9.27
N ALA A 673 20.38 5.69 8.80
CA ALA A 673 19.45 6.63 9.42
C ALA A 673 19.11 6.23 10.86
N LEU A 674 18.86 4.95 11.11
CA LEU A 674 18.63 4.42 12.46
C LEU A 674 19.85 4.57 13.37
N ARG A 675 21.05 4.28 12.83
CA ARG A 675 22.33 4.41 13.56
C ARG A 675 22.63 5.85 13.95
N ASN A 676 22.41 6.80 13.04
CA ASN A 676 22.74 8.21 13.24
C ASN A 676 21.73 8.92 14.15
N GLU A 677 20.43 8.67 13.99
CA GLU A 677 19.39 9.44 14.69
C GLU A 677 18.91 8.82 16.00
N ILE A 678 19.08 7.51 16.19
CA ILE A 678 18.61 6.82 17.41
C ILE A 678 19.78 6.20 18.18
N ILE A 679 20.56 5.32 17.54
CA ILE A 679 21.57 4.53 18.28
C ILE A 679 22.70 5.43 18.80
N THR A 680 23.26 6.30 17.95
CA THR A 680 24.38 7.18 18.37
C THR A 680 23.96 8.17 19.48
N PRO A 681 22.81 8.87 19.39
CA PRO A 681 22.31 9.69 20.49
C PRO A 681 22.01 8.88 21.75
N LEU A 682 21.40 7.70 21.63
CA LEU A 682 21.10 6.82 22.77
C LEU A 682 22.38 6.40 23.50
N CYS A 683 23.41 5.98 22.76
CA CYS A 683 24.70 5.62 23.30
C CYS A 683 25.35 6.78 24.07
N ARG A 684 25.34 7.98 23.49
CA ARG A 684 25.90 9.20 24.13
C ARG A 684 25.12 9.62 25.37
N ASP A 685 23.78 9.54 25.32
CA ASP A 685 22.93 9.92 26.44
C ASP A 685 23.04 8.92 27.60
N ILE A 686 23.15 7.61 27.32
CA ILE A 686 23.41 6.59 28.34
C ILE A 686 24.79 6.79 28.95
N GLU A 687 25.83 7.00 28.13
CA GLU A 687 27.19 7.26 28.60
C GLU A 687 27.25 8.52 29.48
N ALA A 688 26.61 9.62 29.04
CA ALA A 688 26.54 10.87 29.78
C ALA A 688 25.77 10.73 31.09
N ASP A 689 24.64 10.02 31.09
CA ASP A 689 23.86 9.75 32.29
C ASP A 689 24.65 8.89 33.30
N LEU A 690 25.31 7.82 32.87
CA LEU A 690 26.18 7.01 33.73
C LEU A 690 27.33 7.84 34.29
N ARG A 691 27.96 8.68 33.45
CA ARG A 691 29.09 9.53 33.84
C ARG A 691 28.65 10.60 34.83
N LEU A 692 27.51 11.27 34.60
CA LEU A 692 26.95 12.24 35.53
C LEU A 692 26.56 11.59 36.86
N HIS A 693 26.02 10.36 36.83
CA HIS A 693 25.67 9.63 38.02
C HIS A 693 26.92 9.32 38.86
N VAL A 694 28.00 8.80 38.25
CA VAL A 694 29.25 8.52 38.97
C VAL A 694 29.96 9.80 39.42
N HIS A 695 30.00 10.86 38.61
CA HIS A 695 30.63 12.11 39.04
C HIS A 695 29.87 12.80 40.17
N SER A 696 28.54 12.72 40.21
CA SER A 696 27.75 13.29 41.30
C SER A 696 27.99 12.61 42.65
N THR A 697 28.44 11.35 42.64
CA THR A 697 28.77 10.60 43.86
C THR A 697 30.21 10.87 44.34
N HIS A 698 31.13 11.27 43.45
CA HIS A 698 32.55 11.44 43.76
C HIS A 698 32.96 12.90 44.00
N LEU A 699 32.32 13.87 43.34
CA LEU A 699 32.65 15.30 43.47
C LEU A 699 31.76 15.99 44.50
N LYS A 700 32.32 16.29 45.67
CA LYS A 700 31.68 17.17 46.67
C LYS A 700 31.54 18.59 46.10
N GLY A 701 30.34 18.94 45.64
CA GLY A 701 30.01 20.29 45.15
C GLY A 701 29.29 20.33 43.80
N SER A 702 29.05 19.21 43.12
CA SER A 702 28.25 19.20 41.90
C SER A 702 26.76 19.36 42.19
N VAL A 703 26.07 20.11 41.33
CA VAL A 703 24.63 20.41 41.38
C VAL A 703 23.82 19.13 41.59
N PHE A 704 23.04 19.06 42.68
CA PHE A 704 22.02 18.02 42.87
C PHE A 704 21.02 18.12 41.70
N ILE A 705 21.08 17.18 40.77
CA ILE A 705 20.11 17.08 39.68
C ILE A 705 18.80 16.60 40.30
N ASN A 706 17.85 17.52 40.45
CA ASN A 706 16.54 17.21 41.02
C ASN A 706 15.70 16.49 39.94
N PRO A 707 15.32 15.20 40.14
CA PRO A 707 14.64 14.38 39.12
C PRO A 707 13.30 14.95 38.65
N THR A 708 12.69 15.80 39.47
CA THR A 708 11.39 16.43 39.25
C THR A 708 11.45 17.72 38.43
N LYS A 709 12.61 18.40 38.37
CA LYS A 709 12.77 19.68 37.62
C LYS A 709 13.43 19.52 36.26
N THR A 710 14.27 18.49 36.08
CA THR A 710 15.03 18.26 34.83
C THR A 710 14.38 17.24 33.91
N GLY A 711 13.38 16.49 34.39
CA GLY A 711 12.70 15.44 33.63
C GLY A 711 13.64 14.27 33.38
N VAL A 712 13.45 13.17 34.09
CA VAL A 712 14.24 11.96 33.84
C VAL A 712 13.72 11.27 32.58
N ARG A 713 14.50 11.32 31.49
CA ARG A 713 14.23 10.51 30.29
C ARG A 713 14.47 9.03 30.63
N ASN A 714 13.42 8.22 30.59
CA ASN A 714 13.55 6.77 30.72
C ASN A 714 14.07 6.18 29.40
N LEU A 715 15.40 6.06 29.29
CA LEU A 715 16.10 5.46 28.14
C LEU A 715 15.98 3.92 28.13
N SER A 716 15.61 3.32 29.27
CA SER A 716 15.46 1.87 29.44
C SER A 716 14.43 1.26 28.48
N TRP A 717 13.47 2.05 27.97
CA TRP A 717 12.49 1.56 26.99
C TRP A 717 13.11 1.19 25.65
N PHE A 718 14.19 1.84 25.22
CA PHE A 718 14.88 1.51 23.97
C PHE A 718 15.76 0.26 24.10
N VAL A 719 16.39 0.07 25.27
CA VAL A 719 17.24 -1.10 25.56
C VAL A 719 16.41 -2.37 25.77
N ARG A 720 15.19 -2.24 26.31
CA ARG A 720 14.26 -3.37 26.52
C ARG A 720 13.43 -3.74 25.29
N MET A 721 13.64 -3.08 24.14
CA MET A 721 12.90 -3.42 22.91
C MET A 721 13.34 -4.79 22.37
N LYS A 722 12.41 -5.48 21.70
CA LYS A 722 12.75 -6.66 20.90
C LYS A 722 13.65 -6.22 19.73
N PRO A 723 14.51 -7.13 19.20
CA PRO A 723 15.36 -6.83 18.05
C PRO A 723 14.55 -6.28 16.87
N LEU A 724 14.99 -5.15 16.35
CA LEU A 724 14.37 -4.49 15.20
C LEU A 724 14.64 -5.33 13.94
N ARG A 725 13.62 -5.48 13.10
CA ARG A 725 13.72 -6.29 11.88
C ARG A 725 13.80 -5.39 10.65
N LEU A 726 14.84 -5.61 9.86
CA LEU A 726 14.91 -5.20 8.47
C LEU A 726 14.76 -6.43 7.57
N PRO A 727 14.38 -6.28 6.28
CA PRO A 727 14.09 -7.43 5.43
C PRO A 727 15.22 -8.44 5.26
N PHE A 728 16.49 -8.04 5.41
CA PHE A 728 17.64 -8.92 5.32
C PHE A 728 18.51 -8.95 6.58
N LYS A 729 18.20 -8.17 7.62
CA LYS A 729 19.01 -8.04 8.84
C LYS A 729 18.18 -7.90 10.12
N PHE A 730 18.77 -8.31 11.24
CA PHE A 730 18.25 -8.07 12.58
C PHE A 730 19.16 -7.09 13.31
N ILE A 731 18.57 -6.08 13.94
CA ILE A 731 19.28 -5.04 14.69
C ILE A 731 18.86 -5.13 16.14
N ASP A 732 19.74 -5.66 16.97
CA ASP A 732 19.56 -5.61 18.43
C ASP A 732 20.15 -4.31 18.97
N VAL A 733 19.27 -3.45 19.50
CA VAL A 733 19.66 -2.16 20.07
C VAL A 733 20.47 -2.36 21.35
N LYS A 734 20.15 -3.37 22.18
CA LYS A 734 20.88 -3.65 23.43
C LYS A 734 22.34 -3.97 23.11
N LEU A 735 22.57 -4.91 22.20
CA LEU A 735 23.91 -5.34 21.79
C LEU A 735 24.73 -4.20 21.19
N LEU A 736 24.13 -3.34 20.34
CA LEU A 736 24.85 -2.20 19.76
C LEU A 736 25.27 -1.16 20.81
N VAL A 737 24.45 -0.95 21.84
CA VAL A 737 24.78 -0.08 22.98
C VAL A 737 25.92 -0.70 23.80
N GLU A 738 25.87 -2.01 24.06
CA GLU A 738 26.92 -2.75 24.78
C GLU A 738 28.27 -2.65 24.06
N VAL A 739 28.29 -2.90 22.75
CA VAL A 739 29.52 -2.80 21.93
C VAL A 739 30.09 -1.38 21.96
N TYR A 740 29.23 -0.35 21.85
CA TYR A 740 29.68 1.05 21.93
C TYR A 740 30.26 1.38 23.30
N LEU A 741 29.57 1.02 24.39
CA LEU A 741 30.02 1.33 25.75
C LEU A 741 31.28 0.56 26.11
N ASN A 742 31.40 -0.71 25.70
CA ASN A 742 32.62 -1.49 25.84
C ASN A 742 33.78 -0.77 25.12
N PHE A 743 33.60 -0.41 23.84
CA PHE A 743 34.63 0.33 23.09
C PHE A 743 35.00 1.66 23.76
N ALA A 744 34.01 2.43 24.22
CA ALA A 744 34.25 3.69 24.92
C ALA A 744 35.03 3.46 26.23
N PHE A 745 34.63 2.50 27.06
CA PHE A 745 35.32 2.22 28.31
C PHE A 745 36.74 1.67 28.09
N TYR A 746 36.94 0.84 27.05
CA TYR A 746 38.28 0.42 26.64
C TYR A 746 39.14 1.60 26.17
N GLY A 747 38.62 2.47 25.30
CA GLY A 747 39.36 3.62 24.79
C GLY A 747 39.77 4.62 25.88
N HIS A 748 38.86 4.89 26.84
CA HIS A 748 39.13 5.84 27.92
C HIS A 748 39.96 5.23 29.07
N SER A 749 39.96 3.91 29.25
CA SER A 749 40.79 3.22 30.27
C SER A 749 42.27 3.11 29.90
N VAL A 750 42.66 3.46 28.67
CA VAL A 750 44.07 3.62 28.26
C VAL A 750 44.71 4.89 28.86
N MET A 751 43.91 5.77 29.49
CA MET A 751 44.33 7.00 30.19
C MET A 751 44.39 6.78 31.73
N PRO A 752 45.01 7.68 32.53
CA PRO A 752 45.71 7.31 33.76
C PRO A 752 44.86 6.59 34.85
N ASN A 753 45.53 5.73 35.63
CA ASN A 753 45.03 4.75 36.62
C ASN A 753 43.91 5.20 37.61
N TYR A 754 43.63 6.49 37.75
CA TYR A 754 42.55 6.98 38.61
C TYR A 754 41.16 6.73 38.00
N ASP A 755 41.07 6.67 36.67
CA ASP A 755 39.79 6.56 35.95
C ASP A 755 39.23 5.12 35.88
N HIS A 756 40.05 4.09 36.13
CA HIS A 756 39.60 2.69 36.03
C HIS A 756 38.53 2.33 37.06
N LYS A 757 38.62 2.85 38.29
CA LYS A 757 37.60 2.64 39.32
C LYS A 757 36.27 3.28 38.93
N ILE A 758 36.32 4.50 38.38
CA ILE A 758 35.16 5.25 37.89
C ILE A 758 34.46 4.45 36.77
N TYR A 759 35.21 3.90 35.81
CA TYR A 759 34.62 3.08 34.74
C TYR A 759 34.09 1.72 35.23
N SER A 760 34.72 1.12 36.25
CA SER A 760 34.17 -0.11 36.87
C SER A 760 32.83 0.14 37.58
N GLU A 761 32.66 1.31 38.19
CA GLU A 761 31.40 1.71 38.81
C GLU A 761 30.36 2.12 37.77
N MET A 762 30.76 2.81 36.69
CA MET A 762 29.89 3.06 35.55
C MET A 762 29.38 1.75 34.93
N ARG A 763 30.24 0.72 34.86
CA ARG A 763 29.85 -0.62 34.40
C ARG A 763 28.79 -1.24 35.29
N HIS A 764 29.03 -1.27 36.60
CA HIS A 764 28.06 -1.83 37.56
C HIS A 764 26.74 -1.04 37.54
N LEU A 765 26.79 0.29 37.42
CA LEU A 765 25.60 1.13 37.25
C LEU A 765 24.90 0.90 35.91
N GLY A 766 25.61 0.58 34.83
CA GLY A 766 25.01 0.24 33.53
C GLY A 766 24.23 -1.07 33.57
N GLU A 767 24.83 -2.10 34.16
CA GLU A 767 24.16 -3.39 34.42
C GLU A 767 22.94 -3.20 35.31
N LEU A 768 23.10 -2.39 36.38
CA LEU A 768 22.00 -2.12 37.29
C LEU A 768 20.91 -1.26 36.62
N LYS A 769 21.21 -0.14 35.98
CA LYS A 769 20.18 0.81 35.53
C LYS A 769 19.48 0.38 34.24
N TYR A 770 20.21 -0.29 33.36
CA TYR A 770 19.75 -0.61 32.00
C TYR A 770 19.73 -2.10 31.68
N GLY A 771 20.30 -2.98 32.52
CA GLY A 771 20.38 -4.43 32.25
C GLY A 771 21.37 -4.78 31.15
N LEU A 772 22.42 -3.96 30.98
CA LEU A 772 23.46 -4.12 29.98
C LEU A 772 24.53 -5.11 30.45
N GLU A 773 24.92 -6.03 29.58
CA GLU A 773 25.99 -7.00 29.79
C GLU A 773 27.29 -6.43 29.18
N LEU A 774 28.05 -5.74 30.02
CA LEU A 774 29.30 -5.11 29.61
C LEU A 774 30.48 -6.03 29.95
N ASP A 775 31.50 -6.07 29.08
CA ASP A 775 32.67 -6.92 29.27
C ASP A 775 33.50 -6.45 30.48
N ALA A 776 34.21 -7.40 31.11
CA ALA A 776 35.19 -7.01 32.11
C ALA A 776 36.33 -6.27 31.40
N LEU A 777 36.73 -5.12 31.96
CA LEU A 777 37.90 -4.36 31.51
C LEU A 777 39.15 -5.22 31.75
N HIS A 778 39.42 -6.13 30.82
CA HIS A 778 40.62 -6.93 30.81
C HIS A 778 41.74 -6.06 30.28
N HIS A 779 42.53 -5.47 31.19
CA HIS A 779 43.95 -5.50 30.89
C HIS A 779 44.35 -6.98 30.84
N LEU A 780 45.19 -7.36 29.88
CA LEU A 780 45.92 -8.62 29.96
C LEU A 780 46.51 -8.70 31.37
N GLU A 781 45.95 -9.57 32.21
CA GLU A 781 46.52 -10.00 33.49
C GLU A 781 47.78 -10.86 33.27
N ARG A 782 48.65 -10.41 32.37
CA ARG A 782 50.05 -10.86 32.24
C ARG A 782 51.00 -9.71 32.53
N SER A 783 50.74 -9.01 33.63
CA SER A 783 51.79 -8.53 34.53
C SER A 783 51.15 -8.18 35.87
N SER A 784 51.50 -8.95 36.88
CA SER A 784 51.19 -8.79 38.29
C SER A 784 51.23 -7.34 38.81
N CYS A 785 50.27 -7.04 39.70
CA CYS A 785 50.17 -5.89 40.62
C CYS A 785 49.59 -4.56 40.05
N PRO A 786 48.37 -4.16 40.47
CA PRO A 786 47.66 -2.97 39.99
C PRO A 786 48.15 -1.62 40.57
N GLU A 787 49.39 -1.52 41.05
CA GLU A 787 49.98 -0.27 41.57
C GLU A 787 51.28 0.16 40.87
N PHE A 788 51.83 -0.63 39.96
CA PHE A 788 53.18 -0.41 39.42
C PHE A 788 53.21 -0.38 37.89
N ASP A 789 53.24 0.83 37.31
CA ASP A 789 53.55 1.03 35.89
C ASP A 789 55.07 0.95 35.66
N ILE A 790 55.53 -0.28 35.41
CA ILE A 790 56.96 -0.62 35.18
C ILE A 790 57.54 0.22 34.04
N GLY A 791 56.77 0.50 32.99
CA GLY A 791 57.23 1.29 31.84
C GLY A 791 57.54 2.76 32.17
N ARG A 792 56.74 3.37 33.05
CA ARG A 792 56.99 4.73 33.56
C ARG A 792 58.18 4.81 34.50
N ILE A 793 58.41 3.77 35.31
CA ILE A 793 59.57 3.69 36.21
C ILE A 793 60.85 3.51 35.40
N PHE A 794 60.86 2.67 34.36
CA PHE A 794 62.03 2.51 33.49
C PHE A 794 62.40 3.80 32.74
N LYS A 795 61.42 4.57 32.26
CA LYS A 795 61.68 5.90 31.67
C LYS A 795 62.15 6.93 32.70
N LYS A 796 61.65 6.87 33.94
CA LYS A 796 62.09 7.74 35.03
C LYS A 796 63.43 7.31 35.64
N LEU A 797 63.84 6.04 35.52
CA LEU A 797 65.10 5.51 36.05
C LEU A 797 66.32 6.16 35.39
N VAL A 798 66.27 6.44 34.09
CA VAL A 798 67.33 7.17 33.38
C VAL A 798 67.45 8.59 33.94
N MET A 799 66.33 9.32 34.05
CA MET A 799 66.25 10.64 34.67
C MET A 799 66.63 10.65 36.17
N TYR A 800 66.42 9.54 36.87
CA TYR A 800 66.76 9.37 38.29
C TYR A 800 68.26 9.12 38.47
N SER A 801 68.86 8.33 37.58
CA SER A 801 70.31 8.05 37.58
C SER A 801 71.17 9.27 37.27
N GLU A 802 70.66 10.21 36.47
CA GLU A 802 71.38 11.45 36.12
C GLU A 802 71.27 12.55 37.19
N ARG A 803 70.20 12.55 38.02
CA ARG A 803 69.91 13.64 38.98
C ARG A 803 70.17 13.30 40.44
N TYR A 804 70.37 12.03 40.79
CA TYR A 804 70.61 11.63 42.19
C TYR A 804 72.02 11.08 42.38
N SER A 805 72.87 11.84 43.08
CA SER A 805 74.12 11.32 43.64
C SER A 805 73.84 10.60 44.97
N TYR A 806 74.24 9.34 45.03
CA TYR A 806 74.02 8.47 46.18
C TYR A 806 75.03 8.78 47.29
N ILE A 807 74.59 9.38 48.40
CA ILE A 807 75.43 9.65 49.59
C ILE A 807 75.17 8.55 50.64
N ILE A 808 76.13 7.63 50.80
CA ILE A 808 76.06 6.44 51.66
C ILE A 808 75.92 6.76 53.17
N LEU A 809 76.16 8.00 53.60
CA LEU A 809 76.13 8.41 55.01
C LEU A 809 74.74 8.73 55.59
N LYS A 810 73.65 8.67 54.80
CA LYS A 810 72.28 8.98 55.26
C LYS A 810 71.32 7.79 55.19
N GLN A 811 71.79 6.57 55.45
CA GLN A 811 70.91 5.43 55.62
C GLN A 811 70.54 5.26 57.10
N VAL A 812 69.30 5.65 57.41
CA VAL A 812 68.39 5.24 58.51
C VAL A 812 67.74 6.47 59.15
N SER A 813 66.48 6.72 58.77
CA SER A 813 65.36 7.07 59.68
C SER A 813 64.14 7.61 58.90
N SER A 814 63.62 6.86 57.94
CA SER A 814 62.24 7.03 57.47
C SER A 814 61.64 5.72 56.94
N PHE A 815 62.07 4.59 57.51
CA PHE A 815 61.57 3.25 57.21
C PHE A 815 60.39 2.85 58.10
N LEU A 816 59.57 3.82 58.50
CA LEU A 816 58.45 3.64 59.43
C LEU A 816 57.26 4.54 59.06
N HIS A 817 56.59 4.24 57.94
CA HIS A 817 55.16 4.57 57.88
C HIS A 817 54.26 3.71 56.98
N SER A 818 54.73 2.65 56.34
CA SER A 818 53.80 1.83 55.56
C SER A 818 54.48 0.57 55.08
N TYR A 819 54.36 -0.55 55.82
CA TYR A 819 54.29 -1.92 55.27
C TYR A 819 54.28 -3.04 56.35
N PHE A 820 53.98 -2.76 57.62
CA PHE A 820 53.90 -3.80 58.67
C PHE A 820 52.59 -4.62 58.69
N ARG A 821 51.91 -4.81 57.55
CA ARG A 821 50.69 -5.64 57.50
C ARG A 821 50.59 -6.66 56.38
N ILE A 822 51.60 -6.78 55.49
CA ILE A 822 51.58 -7.79 54.41
C ILE A 822 52.32 -9.09 54.77
N PHE A 823 53.12 -9.15 55.84
CA PHE A 823 53.89 -10.37 56.17
C PHE A 823 53.28 -11.28 57.25
N ARG A 824 51.95 -11.28 57.45
CA ARG A 824 51.30 -12.19 58.43
C ARG A 824 50.17 -13.07 57.89
N LEU A 825 49.93 -13.14 56.58
CA LEU A 825 48.89 -14.01 55.99
C LEU A 825 49.36 -14.73 54.71
N LEU A 826 50.62 -15.15 54.68
CA LEU A 826 51.08 -16.27 53.84
C LEU A 826 52.01 -17.17 54.68
N LEU A 827 51.48 -17.52 55.85
CA LEU A 827 51.58 -18.83 56.49
C LEU A 827 50.16 -19.23 56.86
#